data_AF-A0A395GR29-F1
#
_entry.id   AF-A0A395GR29-F1
#
_cell.length_a   1.000
_cell.length_b   1.000
_cell.length_c   1.000
_cell.angle_alpha   90.00
_cell.angle_beta   90.00
_cell.angle_gamma   90.00
#
_symmetry.space_group_name_H-M   'P 1'
#
loop_
_entity.id
_entity.type
_entity.pdbx_description
1 polymer ?
#
loop_
_entity_poly.entity_id
_entity_poly.type
_entity_poly.pdbx_seq_one_letter_code
_entity_poly.pdbx_strand_id
1 'polypeptide(L)'
;MAIRDIVANPSLLPVLGLSAETRDQCMKLLATLDPTADLSTDPHDRALAASREQKQLFALLARLRGQNRDAIVRVRETKQSTAEARQEIDRLHLQLQNLYYEQRHLTGEIAACESYDHKYRALPLIPLEEFLALHPEHQESDEHELMIARINHEHAEREKLEQARQELLKRKQALIAENNKRKEDLASLDKDLERFIDQWYCIVSREMFLVVRSPWGTANWRGLFCSPPWLPHLHLHPSLLQLHLHFTNPISLKHALVMTAKNDDQTSLQTVSPDHAMTATPRLPPPEAPEAIRTRFKVIAAFWAVIVFLGFPIWWKTTSIYRARLPIPDMIDWADGKTCRPVFPLEIRVETPSLPEIEAQHLLRSTQHTLDDLNEFSAHHLRLKLSNENPDQSPADDAADTALTVRLVPQVDLTTPQAALHPDTTQLDVFYPPSQIPPPSASNSPLSTFIAAELQLLFAEEKAIIAQVLSENNIPSAPISPDLAESVTRRLRRSMKYADTYHLAFSLFTPGTAPSSWDIQGAVHDYITPVLRAFSPISNFTVDTQVQLYAGFSPTAPAPEYDGTHSAWTLKKDDLSAFINAAEWPLSPSIGSGPTINFILYVPAPSQSPLVVKDSLATSWIIPQWGGVFLLNPTPTDASEPLHHLTKDTLGPAFMTFSHQLLTLLGAPSTPSPLPLRLQTLTRIRAATLLLSASSTMGSLARLTESLPSIPIPATVATSVSTTLSHLTSACTHLRHGQFQAALASARVAEVEAERSFFEKSMVGQMYFPDEHKVAVYLPLLGPVGVPLIVGLVKEVKKWVASRRERRWK
;
A
#
# COMPACT_ATOMS: atom_id res chain seq x y z
N MET A 1 2.55 10.62 -56.58
CA MET A 1 3.07 11.99 -56.31
C MET A 1 4.57 11.94 -56.45
N ALA A 2 5.19 12.89 -57.16
CA ALA A 2 6.64 12.96 -57.20
C ALA A 2 7.15 13.37 -55.81
N ILE A 3 8.33 12.92 -55.38
CA ILE A 3 8.92 13.30 -54.07
C ILE A 3 9.01 14.84 -53.92
N ARG A 4 9.07 15.56 -55.05
CA ARG A 4 9.00 17.02 -55.14
C ARG A 4 7.70 17.63 -54.61
N ASP A 5 6.61 16.87 -54.59
CA ASP A 5 5.28 17.32 -54.16
C ASP A 5 5.04 17.07 -52.65
N ILE A 6 5.93 16.31 -51.98
CA ILE A 6 5.80 15.89 -50.57
C ILE A 6 6.64 16.77 -49.65
N VAL A 7 7.82 17.23 -50.12
CA VAL A 7 8.75 18.02 -49.33
C VAL A 7 8.48 19.52 -49.52
N ALA A 8 7.62 20.09 -48.68
CA ALA A 8 7.25 21.51 -48.73
C ALA A 8 8.24 22.45 -48.00
N ASN A 9 9.19 21.90 -47.23
CA ASN A 9 10.08 22.73 -46.41
C ASN A 9 11.15 23.43 -47.27
N PRO A 10 11.21 24.78 -47.27
CA PRO A 10 12.13 25.55 -48.12
C PRO A 10 13.61 25.24 -47.86
N SER A 11 13.97 24.73 -46.67
CA SER A 11 15.35 24.36 -46.37
C SER A 11 15.79 23.00 -46.94
N LEU A 12 14.84 22.13 -47.28
CA LEU A 12 15.10 20.77 -47.79
C LEU A 12 15.02 20.69 -49.32
N LEU A 13 14.36 21.66 -49.97
CA LEU A 13 14.30 21.77 -51.43
C LEU A 13 15.70 21.84 -52.10
N PRO A 14 16.69 22.59 -51.57
CA PRO A 14 18.04 22.60 -52.16
C PRO A 14 18.75 21.25 -52.08
N VAL A 15 18.56 20.51 -50.98
CA VAL A 15 19.13 19.17 -50.78
C VAL A 15 18.56 18.20 -51.81
N LEU A 16 17.24 18.26 -51.99
CA LEU A 16 16.52 17.43 -52.96
C LEU A 16 16.95 17.75 -54.39
N GLY A 17 17.04 19.04 -54.75
CA GLY A 17 17.52 19.47 -56.06
C GLY A 17 18.95 19.01 -56.35
N LEU A 18 19.86 19.21 -55.39
CA LEU A 18 21.26 18.83 -55.54
C LEU A 18 21.45 17.30 -55.56
N SER A 19 20.63 16.55 -54.82
CA SER A 19 20.64 15.08 -54.86
C SER A 19 20.20 14.54 -56.23
N ALA A 20 19.21 15.17 -56.86
CA ALA A 20 18.78 14.81 -58.21
C ALA A 20 19.89 15.13 -59.24
N GLU A 21 20.49 16.31 -59.16
CA GLU A 21 21.61 16.71 -60.02
C GLU A 21 22.83 15.78 -59.86
N THR A 22 23.14 15.38 -58.62
CA THR A 22 24.22 14.42 -58.32
C THR A 22 23.91 13.04 -58.92
N ARG A 23 22.66 12.58 -58.83
CA ARG A 23 22.23 11.30 -59.41
C ARG A 23 22.34 11.33 -60.94
N ASP A 24 21.89 12.39 -61.57
CA ASP A 24 21.94 12.52 -63.03
C ASP A 24 23.41 12.57 -63.50
N GLN A 25 24.30 13.19 -62.72
CA GLN A 25 25.75 13.19 -62.96
C GLN A 25 26.39 11.80 -62.76
N CYS A 26 25.97 11.02 -61.76
CA CYS A 26 26.38 9.62 -61.61
C CYS A 26 25.97 8.77 -62.82
N MET A 27 24.75 8.97 -63.34
CA MET A 27 24.28 8.25 -64.52
C MET A 27 25.09 8.60 -65.77
N LYS A 28 25.50 9.86 -65.94
CA LYS A 28 26.41 10.26 -67.03
C LYS A 28 27.78 9.58 -66.92
N LEU A 29 28.36 9.56 -65.72
CA LEU A 29 29.64 8.87 -65.48
C LEU A 29 29.52 7.36 -65.79
N LEU A 30 28.43 6.72 -65.35
CA LEU A 30 28.17 5.30 -65.67
C LEU A 30 28.04 5.07 -67.18
N ALA A 31 27.36 5.95 -67.90
CA ALA A 31 27.26 5.87 -69.36
C ALA A 31 28.63 6.02 -70.06
N THR A 32 29.51 6.90 -69.57
CA THR A 32 30.88 7.03 -70.12
C THR A 32 31.79 5.82 -69.84
N LEU A 33 31.50 5.10 -68.75
CA LEU A 33 32.22 3.90 -68.33
C LEU A 33 31.63 2.62 -68.91
N ASP A 34 30.50 2.71 -69.63
CA ASP A 34 29.85 1.55 -70.24
C ASP A 34 30.76 0.95 -71.33
N PRO A 35 31.19 -0.32 -71.18
CA PRO A 35 32.05 -0.98 -72.15
C PRO A 35 31.33 -1.30 -73.47
N THR A 36 30.00 -1.24 -73.50
CA THR A 36 29.19 -1.61 -74.67
C THR A 36 28.90 -0.45 -75.63
N ALA A 37 29.13 0.80 -75.20
CA ALA A 37 28.54 1.96 -75.85
C ALA A 37 29.31 2.56 -77.05
N ASP A 38 30.62 2.31 -77.26
CA ASP A 38 31.32 2.67 -78.51
C ASP A 38 32.78 2.13 -78.53
N LEU A 39 33.15 1.39 -79.59
CA LEU A 39 34.51 0.87 -79.85
C LEU A 39 35.38 1.83 -80.69
N SER A 40 34.88 3.03 -80.99
CA SER A 40 35.45 3.95 -81.98
C SER A 40 36.29 5.10 -81.40
N THR A 41 36.36 5.26 -80.08
CA THR A 41 37.09 6.35 -79.40
C THR A 41 38.37 5.85 -78.72
N ASP A 42 39.45 6.60 -78.88
CA ASP A 42 40.78 6.31 -78.31
C ASP A 42 40.67 6.10 -76.78
N PRO A 43 41.22 5.00 -76.21
CA PRO A 43 41.18 4.73 -74.77
C PRO A 43 41.65 5.89 -73.89
N HIS A 44 42.57 6.72 -74.37
CA HIS A 44 43.07 7.89 -73.64
C HIS A 44 42.00 8.98 -73.49
N ASP A 45 41.23 9.24 -74.54
CA ASP A 45 40.18 10.28 -74.54
C ASP A 45 38.98 9.88 -73.67
N ARG A 46 38.65 8.58 -73.64
CA ARG A 46 37.64 8.03 -72.72
C ARG A 46 38.04 8.21 -71.26
N ALA A 47 39.31 7.95 -70.92
CA ALA A 47 39.83 8.13 -69.57
C ALA A 47 39.82 9.62 -69.14
N LEU A 48 40.14 10.53 -70.07
CA LEU A 48 40.07 11.98 -69.83
C LEU A 48 38.62 12.46 -69.64
N ALA A 49 37.67 11.97 -70.43
CA ALA A 49 36.25 12.27 -70.28
C ALA A 49 35.70 11.77 -68.93
N ALA A 50 35.99 10.52 -68.55
CA ALA A 50 35.60 9.98 -67.26
C ALA A 50 36.20 10.78 -66.08
N SER A 51 37.45 11.22 -66.18
CA SER A 51 38.09 12.05 -65.15
C SER A 51 37.42 13.43 -65.00
N ARG A 52 36.92 14.04 -66.09
CA ARG A 52 36.18 15.31 -66.03
C ARG A 52 34.84 15.15 -65.33
N GLU A 53 34.08 14.13 -65.72
CA GLU A 53 32.77 13.82 -65.09
C GLU A 53 32.93 13.45 -63.61
N GLN A 54 34.01 12.72 -63.25
CA GLN A 54 34.34 12.37 -61.87
C GLN A 54 34.64 13.60 -61.00
N LYS A 55 35.38 14.59 -61.52
CA LYS A 55 35.66 15.85 -60.79
C LYS A 55 34.38 16.64 -60.52
N GLN A 56 33.47 16.71 -61.50
CA GLN A 56 32.16 17.36 -61.34
C GLN A 56 31.31 16.63 -60.29
N LEU A 57 31.30 15.30 -60.30
CA LEU A 57 30.61 14.50 -59.30
C LEU A 57 31.15 14.74 -57.88
N PHE A 58 32.48 14.80 -57.70
CA PHE A 58 33.06 15.08 -56.38
C PHE A 58 32.72 16.48 -55.86
N ALA A 59 32.63 17.49 -56.73
CA ALA A 59 32.18 18.82 -56.34
C ALA A 59 30.71 18.83 -55.87
N LEU A 60 29.82 18.13 -56.59
CA LEU A 60 28.41 17.98 -56.21
C LEU A 60 28.26 17.22 -54.88
N LEU A 61 29.01 16.14 -54.69
CA LEU A 61 29.01 15.36 -53.44
C LEU A 61 29.51 16.18 -52.24
N ALA A 62 30.52 17.03 -52.42
CA ALA A 62 30.99 17.92 -51.35
C ALA A 62 29.90 18.92 -50.93
N ARG A 63 29.20 19.51 -51.90
CA ARG A 63 28.07 20.41 -51.64
C ARG A 63 26.88 19.70 -50.99
N LEU A 64 26.59 18.46 -51.41
CA LEU A 64 25.52 17.64 -50.83
C LEU A 64 25.79 17.30 -49.37
N ARG A 65 27.04 16.94 -49.05
CA ARG A 65 27.48 16.69 -47.66
C ARG A 65 27.34 17.94 -46.79
N GLY A 66 27.69 19.11 -47.32
CA GLY A 66 27.49 20.39 -46.62
C GLY A 66 26.02 20.64 -46.28
N GLN A 67 25.14 20.55 -47.28
CA GLN A 67 23.72 20.78 -47.07
C GLN A 67 23.05 19.72 -46.17
N ASN A 68 23.50 18.45 -46.23
CA ASN A 68 23.03 17.41 -45.33
C ASN A 68 23.42 17.69 -43.87
N ARG A 69 24.65 18.17 -43.64
CA ARG A 69 25.11 18.57 -42.30
C ARG A 69 24.24 19.72 -41.76
N ASP A 70 23.94 20.71 -42.58
CA ASP A 70 23.09 21.84 -42.18
C ASP A 70 21.66 21.39 -41.85
N ALA A 71 21.10 20.44 -42.62
CA ALA A 71 19.79 19.86 -42.32
C ALA A 71 19.77 19.13 -40.96
N ILE A 72 20.81 18.35 -40.66
CA ILE A 72 20.94 17.65 -39.38
C ILE A 72 21.04 18.63 -38.21
N VAL A 73 21.79 19.73 -38.38
CA VAL A 73 21.91 20.78 -37.34
C VAL A 73 20.55 21.41 -37.06
N ARG A 74 19.78 21.77 -38.09
CA ARG A 74 18.42 22.33 -37.92
C ARG A 74 17.46 21.38 -37.23
N VAL A 75 17.51 20.07 -37.54
CA VAL A 75 16.70 19.06 -36.85
C VAL A 75 17.06 18.99 -35.36
N ARG A 76 18.35 19.16 -35.02
CA ARG A 76 18.78 19.20 -33.62
C ARG A 76 18.28 20.44 -32.90
N GLU A 77 18.31 21.60 -33.56
CA GLU A 77 17.79 22.86 -33.03
C GLU A 77 16.28 22.79 -32.80
N THR A 78 15.49 22.27 -33.75
CA THR A 78 14.04 22.11 -33.57
C THR A 78 13.71 21.11 -32.47
N LYS A 79 14.46 20.01 -32.35
CA LYS A 79 14.32 19.06 -31.24
C LYS A 79 14.61 19.70 -29.88
N GLN A 80 15.61 20.58 -29.83
CA GLN A 80 15.94 21.30 -28.60
C GLN A 80 14.83 22.30 -28.23
N SER A 81 14.39 23.14 -29.17
CA SER A 81 13.33 24.12 -28.94
C SER A 81 12.00 23.47 -28.52
N THR A 82 11.64 22.33 -29.13
CA THR A 82 10.44 21.58 -28.74
C THR A 82 10.58 20.92 -27.37
N ALA A 83 11.78 20.46 -26.99
CA ALA A 83 12.03 19.94 -25.65
C ALA A 83 11.95 21.02 -24.57
N GLU A 84 12.47 22.22 -24.85
CA GLU A 84 12.39 23.38 -23.94
C GLU A 84 10.93 23.82 -23.73
N ALA A 85 10.16 23.96 -24.81
CA ALA A 85 8.73 24.29 -24.72
C ALA A 85 7.92 23.22 -23.97
N ARG A 86 8.23 21.94 -24.20
CA ARG A 86 7.61 20.83 -23.46
C ARG A 86 7.93 20.91 -21.96
N GLN A 87 9.19 21.17 -21.60
CA GLN A 87 9.59 21.30 -20.20
C GLN A 87 8.86 22.46 -19.50
N GLU A 88 8.63 23.56 -20.20
CA GLU A 88 7.83 24.68 -19.68
C GLU A 88 6.37 24.28 -19.44
N ILE A 89 5.74 23.58 -20.39
CA ILE A 89 4.38 23.04 -20.23
C ILE A 89 4.30 22.08 -19.04
N ASP A 90 5.27 21.16 -18.92
CA ASP A 90 5.31 20.20 -17.82
C ASP A 90 5.42 20.92 -16.46
N ARG A 91 6.20 22.01 -16.39
CA ARG A 91 6.31 22.85 -15.20
C ARG A 91 4.98 23.55 -14.85
N LEU A 92 4.30 24.13 -15.83
CA LEU A 92 3.01 24.78 -15.64
C LEU A 92 1.94 23.76 -15.23
N HIS A 93 1.96 22.57 -15.81
CA HIS A 93 1.06 21.48 -15.45
C HIS A 93 1.24 21.04 -14.00
N LEU A 94 2.49 20.94 -13.52
CA LEU A 94 2.78 20.65 -12.12
C LEU A 94 2.24 21.73 -11.17
N GLN A 95 2.37 23.02 -11.54
CA GLN A 95 1.81 24.12 -10.76
C GLN A 95 0.28 24.04 -10.70
N LEU A 96 -0.37 23.72 -11.82
CA LEU A 96 -1.82 23.53 -11.87
C LEU A 96 -2.28 22.35 -10.99
N GLN A 97 -1.55 21.23 -11.01
CA GLN A 97 -1.85 20.09 -10.13
C GLN A 97 -1.73 20.46 -8.64
N ASN A 98 -0.72 21.25 -8.26
CA ASN A 98 -0.57 21.74 -6.89
C ASN A 98 -1.78 22.60 -6.45
N LEU A 99 -2.26 23.48 -7.33
CA LEU A 99 -3.45 24.31 -7.06
C LEU A 99 -4.73 23.46 -6.92
N TYR A 100 -4.90 22.44 -7.75
CA TYR A 100 -6.03 21.51 -7.60
C TYR A 100 -5.97 20.71 -6.30
N TYR A 101 -4.77 20.31 -5.89
CA TYR A 101 -4.57 19.66 -4.60
C TYR A 101 -4.94 20.60 -3.45
N GLU A 102 -4.47 21.85 -3.47
CA GLU A 102 -4.78 22.86 -2.48
C GLU A 102 -6.29 23.15 -2.41
N GLN A 103 -6.95 23.32 -3.57
CA GLN A 103 -8.39 23.49 -3.65
C GLN A 103 -9.13 22.31 -3.01
N ARG A 104 -8.74 21.07 -3.34
CA ARG A 104 -9.38 19.87 -2.79
C ARG A 104 -9.15 19.74 -1.29
N HIS A 105 -7.95 20.09 -0.81
CA HIS A 105 -7.61 20.11 0.60
C HIS A 105 -8.45 21.12 1.36
N LEU A 106 -8.51 22.38 0.90
CA LEU A 106 -9.32 23.44 1.50
C LEU A 106 -10.81 23.09 1.49
N THR A 107 -11.31 22.53 0.39
CA THR A 107 -12.71 22.07 0.32
C THR A 107 -12.99 20.97 1.34
N GLY A 108 -12.04 20.05 1.54
CA GLY A 108 -12.12 19.03 2.58
C GLY A 108 -12.08 19.60 4.00
N GLU A 109 -11.24 20.61 4.26
CA GLU A 109 -11.20 21.30 5.55
C GLU A 109 -12.48 22.09 5.83
N ILE A 110 -13.03 22.77 4.82
CA ILE A 110 -14.32 23.46 4.92
C ILE A 110 -15.43 22.45 5.27
N ALA A 111 -15.51 21.33 4.54
CA ALA A 111 -16.49 20.28 4.84
C ALA A 111 -16.31 19.69 6.25
N ALA A 112 -15.06 19.53 6.72
CA ALA A 112 -14.78 19.09 8.08
C ALA A 112 -15.21 20.12 9.14
N CYS A 113 -15.06 21.42 8.86
CA CYS A 113 -15.54 22.49 9.73
C CYS A 113 -17.08 22.56 9.75
N GLU A 114 -17.72 22.41 8.60
CA GLU A 114 -19.18 22.42 8.48
C GLU A 114 -19.85 21.20 9.12
N SER A 115 -19.19 20.05 9.08
CA SER A 115 -19.65 18.81 9.71
C SER A 115 -19.25 18.68 11.19
N TYR A 116 -18.61 19.69 11.77
CA TYR A 116 -18.22 19.67 13.17
C TYR A 116 -19.46 19.61 14.06
N ASP A 117 -19.58 18.50 14.81
CA ASP A 117 -20.70 18.31 15.72
C ASP A 117 -20.57 19.22 16.95
N HIS A 118 -21.38 20.27 16.99
CA HIS A 118 -21.42 21.17 18.13
C HIS A 118 -22.19 20.54 19.29
N LYS A 119 -21.49 20.24 20.39
CA LYS A 119 -22.06 19.61 21.59
C LYS A 119 -23.37 20.22 22.09
N TYR A 120 -23.58 21.53 21.90
CA TYR A 120 -24.81 22.20 22.34
C TYR A 120 -26.08 21.66 21.66
N ARG A 121 -25.98 21.11 20.44
CA ARG A 121 -27.11 20.50 19.72
C ARG A 121 -27.60 19.20 20.35
N ALA A 122 -26.77 18.54 21.14
CA ALA A 122 -27.11 17.30 21.84
C ALA A 122 -27.58 17.52 23.29
N LEU A 123 -27.58 18.76 23.80
CA LEU A 123 -28.09 19.02 25.15
C LEU A 123 -29.62 18.90 25.17
N PRO A 124 -30.21 18.13 26.10
CA PRO A 124 -31.64 18.15 26.33
C PRO A 124 -31.98 19.49 26.99
N LEU A 125 -32.44 20.44 26.17
CA LEU A 125 -32.92 21.74 26.56
C LEU A 125 -34.45 21.71 26.59
N ILE A 126 -35.06 22.52 27.45
CA ILE A 126 -36.51 22.71 27.42
C ILE A 126 -36.98 23.22 26.04
N PRO A 127 -38.18 22.83 25.59
CA PRO A 127 -38.75 23.31 24.33
C PRO A 127 -38.77 24.84 24.23
N LEU A 128 -38.60 25.37 23.01
CA LEU A 128 -38.51 26.81 22.77
C LEU A 128 -39.73 27.57 23.31
N GLU A 129 -40.93 27.01 23.11
CA GLU A 129 -42.20 27.60 23.53
C GLU A 129 -42.29 27.74 25.06
N GLU A 130 -41.81 26.74 25.79
CA GLU A 130 -41.81 26.73 27.26
C GLU A 130 -40.77 27.70 27.82
N PHE A 131 -39.59 27.80 27.19
CA PHE A 131 -38.57 28.78 27.57
C PHE A 131 -39.06 30.21 27.38
N LEU A 132 -39.68 30.52 26.24
CA LEU A 132 -40.21 31.87 25.97
C LEU A 132 -41.39 32.23 26.87
N ALA A 133 -42.18 31.24 27.31
CA ALA A 133 -43.23 31.47 28.30
C ALA A 133 -42.66 31.85 29.68
N LEU A 134 -41.51 31.31 30.06
CA LEU A 134 -40.81 31.61 31.32
C LEU A 134 -39.97 32.89 31.24
N HIS A 135 -39.39 33.17 30.07
CA HIS A 135 -38.51 34.30 29.79
C HIS A 135 -38.97 35.10 28.56
N PRO A 136 -40.06 35.89 28.68
CA PRO A 136 -40.60 36.65 27.55
C PRO A 136 -39.68 37.77 27.05
N GLU A 137 -38.69 38.16 27.84
CA GLU A 137 -37.67 39.16 27.51
C GLU A 137 -36.76 38.77 26.34
N HIS A 138 -36.67 37.48 25.99
CA HIS A 138 -35.83 36.96 24.91
C HIS A 138 -36.57 36.73 23.59
N GLN A 139 -37.84 37.16 23.48
CA GLN A 139 -38.68 36.89 22.31
C GLN A 139 -38.21 37.62 21.04
N GLU A 140 -37.50 38.75 21.19
CA GLU A 140 -36.95 39.55 20.09
C GLU A 140 -35.41 39.40 19.94
N SER A 141 -34.78 38.51 20.69
CA SER A 141 -33.32 38.29 20.64
C SER A 141 -32.89 37.49 19.40
N ASP A 142 -31.65 37.67 18.97
CA ASP A 142 -31.06 36.89 17.86
C ASP A 142 -30.96 35.40 18.21
N GLU A 143 -31.02 34.51 17.21
CA GLU A 143 -31.10 33.05 17.41
C GLU A 143 -29.91 32.52 18.24
N HIS A 144 -28.71 33.07 18.01
CA HIS A 144 -27.52 32.74 18.77
C HIS A 144 -27.62 33.17 20.25
N GLU A 145 -28.07 34.40 20.49
CA GLU A 145 -28.22 34.95 21.85
C GLU A 145 -29.29 34.18 22.63
N LEU A 146 -30.39 33.84 21.96
CA LEU A 146 -31.47 33.03 22.53
C LEU A 146 -30.96 31.63 22.90
N MET A 147 -30.11 31.00 22.09
CA MET A 147 -29.50 29.71 22.41
C MET A 147 -28.59 29.81 23.64
N ILE A 148 -27.78 30.86 23.76
CA ILE A 148 -26.93 31.10 24.94
C ILE A 148 -27.79 31.26 26.20
N ALA A 149 -28.86 32.06 26.12
CA ALA A 149 -29.78 32.27 27.24
C ALA A 149 -30.43 30.95 27.70
N ARG A 150 -30.87 30.12 26.76
CA ARG A 150 -31.43 28.79 27.04
C ARG A 150 -30.43 27.86 27.73
N ILE A 151 -29.18 27.84 27.28
CA ILE A 151 -28.12 27.03 27.90
C ILE A 151 -27.80 27.51 29.32
N ASN A 152 -27.73 28.82 29.52
CA ASN A 152 -27.46 29.40 30.85
C ASN A 152 -28.59 29.12 31.85
N HIS A 153 -29.84 29.17 31.40
CA HIS A 153 -30.99 28.78 32.21
C HIS A 153 -30.91 27.31 32.63
N GLU A 154 -30.68 26.40 31.67
CA GLU A 154 -30.54 24.96 31.95
C GLU A 154 -29.37 24.68 32.90
N HIS A 155 -28.24 25.39 32.73
CA HIS A 155 -27.11 25.28 33.63
C HIS A 155 -27.48 25.68 35.07
N ALA A 156 -28.14 26.83 35.24
CA ALA A 156 -28.56 27.32 36.54
C ALA A 156 -29.55 26.36 37.22
N GLU A 157 -30.49 25.79 36.47
CA GLU A 157 -31.42 24.79 36.99
C GLU A 157 -30.72 23.50 37.41
N ARG A 158 -29.77 23.00 36.59
CA ARG A 158 -28.98 21.81 36.96
C ARG A 158 -28.09 22.04 38.18
N GLU A 159 -27.52 23.22 38.34
CA GLU A 159 -26.77 23.57 39.56
C GLU A 159 -27.67 23.55 40.80
N LYS A 160 -28.88 24.13 40.71
CA LYS A 160 -29.85 24.07 41.82
C LYS A 160 -30.22 22.62 42.17
N LEU A 161 -30.47 21.79 41.16
CA LEU A 161 -30.80 20.37 41.36
C LEU A 161 -29.63 19.59 41.99
N GLU A 162 -28.39 19.85 41.59
CA GLU A 162 -27.22 19.20 42.17
C GLU A 162 -26.95 19.69 43.60
N GLN A 163 -27.17 20.98 43.90
CA GLN A 163 -27.13 21.49 45.27
C GLN A 163 -28.17 20.81 46.16
N ALA A 164 -29.42 20.72 45.70
CA ALA A 164 -30.49 20.02 46.40
C ALA A 164 -30.15 18.54 46.62
N ARG A 165 -29.57 17.87 45.61
CA ARG A 165 -29.10 16.49 45.72
C ARG A 165 -28.00 16.35 46.80
N GLN A 166 -27.05 17.27 46.84
CA GLN A 166 -25.98 17.25 47.85
C GLN A 166 -26.51 17.49 49.26
N GLU A 167 -27.48 18.39 49.44
CA GLU A 167 -28.16 18.60 50.72
C GLU A 167 -28.92 17.36 51.17
N LEU A 168 -29.66 16.72 50.26
CA LEU A 168 -30.35 15.46 50.52
C LEU A 168 -29.37 14.33 50.86
N LEU A 169 -28.22 14.25 50.20
CA LEU A 169 -27.16 13.29 50.51
C LEU A 169 -26.57 13.52 51.90
N LYS A 170 -26.28 14.77 52.28
CA LYS A 170 -25.83 15.12 53.63
C LYS A 170 -26.88 14.74 54.67
N ARG A 171 -28.15 15.02 54.41
CA ARG A 171 -29.26 14.65 55.30
C ARG A 171 -29.39 13.13 55.43
N LYS A 172 -29.24 12.39 54.33
CA LYS A 172 -29.22 10.92 54.33
C LYS A 172 -28.07 10.38 55.18
N GLN A 173 -26.86 10.92 55.03
CA GLN A 173 -25.69 10.50 55.83
C GLN A 173 -25.89 10.81 57.32
N ALA A 174 -26.43 11.99 57.66
CA ALA A 174 -26.75 12.34 59.03
C ALA A 174 -27.76 11.37 59.65
N LEU A 175 -28.82 11.01 58.92
CA LEU A 175 -29.81 10.02 59.37
C LEU A 175 -29.20 8.62 59.53
N ILE A 176 -28.28 8.21 58.66
CA ILE A 176 -27.56 6.93 58.80
C ILE A 176 -26.70 6.94 60.07
N ALA A 177 -25.96 8.03 60.32
CA ALA A 177 -25.15 8.17 61.52
C ALA A 177 -26.02 8.17 62.80
N GLU A 178 -27.16 8.88 62.78
CA GLU A 178 -28.12 8.85 63.88
C GLU A 178 -28.70 7.45 64.12
N ASN A 179 -29.04 6.73 63.04
CA ASN A 179 -29.54 5.36 63.15
C ASN A 179 -28.48 4.42 63.73
N ASN A 180 -27.21 4.53 63.30
CA ASN A 180 -26.10 3.76 63.85
C ASN A 180 -25.86 4.09 65.33
N LYS A 181 -25.91 5.37 65.71
CA LYS A 181 -25.81 5.78 67.11
C LYS A 181 -26.94 5.17 67.95
N ARG A 182 -28.19 5.24 67.47
CA ARG A 182 -29.33 4.61 68.16
C ARG A 182 -29.16 3.08 68.27
N LYS A 183 -28.54 2.42 67.28
CA LYS A 183 -28.21 0.99 67.36
C LYS A 183 -27.15 0.71 68.42
N GLU A 184 -26.11 1.53 68.51
CA GLU A 184 -25.09 1.42 69.57
C GLU A 184 -25.69 1.67 70.95
N ASP A 185 -26.54 2.68 71.09
CA ASP A 185 -27.28 2.97 72.32
C ASP A 185 -28.15 1.76 72.72
N LEU A 186 -28.90 1.18 71.78
CA LEU A 186 -29.67 -0.05 72.01
C LEU A 186 -28.76 -1.23 72.44
N ALA A 187 -27.60 -1.42 71.80
CA ALA A 187 -26.66 -2.47 72.17
C ALA A 187 -26.03 -2.23 73.56
N SER A 188 -25.85 -0.98 73.97
CA SER A 188 -25.39 -0.63 75.32
C SER A 188 -26.47 -0.89 76.37
N LEU A 189 -27.74 -0.56 76.08
CA LEU A 189 -28.86 -0.91 76.94
C LEU A 189 -28.98 -2.42 77.10
N ASP A 190 -28.74 -3.19 76.03
CA ASP A 190 -28.76 -4.65 76.07
C ASP A 190 -27.67 -5.20 77.00
N LYS A 191 -26.44 -4.65 76.92
CA LYS A 191 -25.36 -4.99 77.86
C LYS A 191 -25.65 -4.60 79.30
N ASP A 192 -26.30 -3.45 79.53
CA ASP A 192 -26.69 -3.05 80.88
C ASP A 192 -27.82 -3.93 81.41
N LEU A 193 -28.71 -4.41 80.54
CA LEU A 193 -29.71 -5.42 80.88
C LEU A 193 -29.05 -6.75 81.25
N GLU A 194 -28.07 -7.23 80.48
CA GLU A 194 -27.26 -8.41 80.81
C GLU A 194 -26.57 -8.25 82.16
N ARG A 195 -25.94 -7.10 82.43
CA ARG A 195 -25.32 -6.80 83.73
C ARG A 195 -26.33 -6.78 84.86
N PHE A 196 -27.52 -6.25 84.62
CA PHE A 196 -28.59 -6.22 85.62
C PHE A 196 -29.06 -7.65 85.92
N ILE A 197 -29.19 -8.49 84.88
CA ILE A 197 -29.49 -9.93 85.01
C ILE A 197 -28.37 -10.65 85.78
N ASP A 198 -27.10 -10.39 85.49
CA ASP A 198 -25.95 -10.99 86.17
C ASP A 198 -25.84 -10.55 87.64
N GLN A 199 -26.11 -9.28 87.94
CA GLN A 199 -26.20 -8.79 89.32
C GLN A 199 -27.37 -9.43 90.05
N TRP A 200 -28.50 -9.63 89.37
CA TRP A 200 -29.64 -10.36 89.91
C TRP A 200 -29.28 -11.82 90.20
N TYR A 201 -28.58 -12.51 89.28
CA TYR A 201 -28.04 -13.85 89.53
C TYR A 201 -27.04 -13.88 90.69
N CYS A 202 -26.21 -12.85 90.88
CA CYS A 202 -25.30 -12.75 92.02
C CYS A 202 -26.02 -12.50 93.35
N ILE A 203 -27.12 -11.74 93.37
CA ILE A 203 -27.93 -11.51 94.57
C ILE A 203 -28.71 -12.78 94.93
N VAL A 204 -29.33 -13.44 93.94
CA VAL A 204 -30.03 -14.73 94.14
C VAL A 204 -29.05 -15.85 94.53
N SER A 205 -27.83 -15.85 93.98
CA SER A 205 -26.78 -16.81 94.36
C SER A 205 -26.16 -16.53 95.75
N ARG A 206 -26.27 -15.30 96.28
CA ARG A 206 -25.77 -14.95 97.62
C ARG A 206 -26.75 -15.30 98.74
N GLU A 207 -28.04 -15.45 98.45
CA GLU A 207 -29.01 -16.02 99.41
C GLU A 207 -29.23 -17.54 99.25
N MET A 208 -28.99 -18.12 98.06
CA MET A 208 -29.24 -19.55 97.82
C MET A 208 -28.07 -20.49 98.21
N PHE A 209 -26.85 -19.99 98.44
CA PHE A 209 -25.64 -20.81 98.73
C PHE A 209 -25.26 -20.90 100.22
N LEU A 210 -26.25 -20.95 101.13
CA LEU A 210 -26.05 -21.36 102.53
C LEU A 210 -26.74 -22.69 102.89
N VAL A 211 -27.28 -23.42 101.91
CA VAL A 211 -27.91 -24.72 102.16
C VAL A 211 -27.37 -25.78 101.20
N VAL A 212 -26.47 -26.59 101.76
CA VAL A 212 -26.22 -28.01 101.45
C VAL A 212 -25.37 -28.34 100.23
N ARG A 213 -24.25 -29.01 100.53
CA ARG A 213 -23.48 -29.85 99.61
C ARG A 213 -23.44 -31.27 100.18
N SER A 214 -23.99 -32.25 99.46
CA SER A 214 -23.46 -33.62 99.28
C SER A 214 -24.32 -34.38 98.23
N PRO A 215 -23.84 -35.50 97.64
CA PRO A 215 -22.80 -35.54 96.62
C PRO A 215 -23.29 -36.28 95.33
N TRP A 216 -22.37 -36.45 94.36
CA TRP A 216 -22.36 -37.32 93.14
C TRP A 216 -22.19 -36.52 91.84
N GLY A 217 -21.19 -36.90 91.03
CA GLY A 217 -21.06 -36.50 89.63
C GLY A 217 -19.81 -35.68 89.29
N THR A 218 -18.85 -36.33 88.66
CA THR A 218 -17.55 -35.86 88.14
C THR A 218 -17.61 -34.67 87.19
N ALA A 219 -16.69 -33.70 87.33
CA ALA A 219 -15.77 -33.25 86.26
C ALA A 219 -14.90 -32.05 86.70
N ASN A 220 -13.59 -32.31 86.77
CA ASN A 220 -12.43 -31.44 86.54
C ASN A 220 -12.54 -29.92 86.75
N TRP A 221 -11.95 -29.41 87.85
CA TRP A 221 -11.59 -28.00 88.05
C TRP A 221 -10.13 -27.89 88.53
N ARG A 222 -9.28 -27.26 87.72
CA ARG A 222 -8.04 -26.57 88.12
C ARG A 222 -7.92 -25.38 87.17
N GLY A 223 -7.61 -24.15 87.55
CA GLY A 223 -7.46 -23.47 88.84
C GLY A 223 -7.80 -22.00 88.56
N LEU A 224 -8.45 -21.29 89.48
CA LEU A 224 -7.78 -20.53 90.54
C LEU A 224 -6.60 -19.71 90.01
N PHE A 225 -6.75 -18.38 89.94
CA PHE A 225 -6.03 -17.46 90.82
C PHE A 225 -6.45 -16.00 90.54
N CYS A 226 -6.99 -15.34 91.57
CA CYS A 226 -6.89 -13.90 91.75
C CYS A 226 -5.70 -13.64 92.69
N SER A 227 -4.81 -12.70 92.32
CA SER A 227 -3.90 -12.01 93.25
C SER A 227 -3.60 -10.57 92.77
N PRO A 228 -3.29 -9.62 93.68
CA PRO A 228 -3.42 -8.16 93.50
C PRO A 228 -2.04 -7.41 93.38
N PRO A 229 -1.99 -6.06 93.28
CA PRO A 229 -0.97 -5.29 92.51
C PRO A 229 0.08 -4.51 93.35
N TRP A 230 1.36 -4.41 92.93
CA TRP A 230 2.34 -3.33 93.30
C TRP A 230 3.52 -3.21 92.27
N LEU A 231 4.02 -1.97 92.05
CA LEU A 231 5.01 -1.40 91.07
C LEU A 231 6.52 -1.78 91.31
N PRO A 232 7.60 -1.28 90.59
CA PRO A 232 7.76 -0.40 89.38
C PRO A 232 8.83 -0.83 88.31
N HIS A 233 8.87 -0.10 87.17
CA HIS A 233 9.97 0.20 86.20
C HIS A 233 11.06 -0.85 85.83
N LEU A 234 11.17 -1.21 84.53
CA LEU A 234 12.33 -0.88 83.66
C LEU A 234 12.16 -1.40 82.19
N HIS A 235 12.30 -0.45 81.26
CA HIS A 235 12.94 -0.51 79.94
C HIS A 235 12.42 -1.33 78.72
N LEU A 236 12.55 -0.63 77.58
CA LEU A 236 12.91 -1.05 76.21
C LEU A 236 11.80 -1.33 75.20
N HIS A 237 11.61 -0.30 74.37
CA HIS A 237 10.94 -0.29 73.08
C HIS A 237 11.80 -1.01 72.03
N PRO A 238 11.20 -1.82 71.14
CA PRO A 238 11.62 -1.76 69.74
C PRO A 238 10.48 -1.87 68.71
N SER A 239 10.74 -1.23 67.56
CA SER A 239 10.36 -1.62 66.19
C SER A 239 8.88 -1.62 65.74
N LEU A 240 8.54 -0.57 64.98
CA LEU A 240 8.04 -0.57 63.60
C LEU A 240 7.83 -1.93 62.89
N LEU A 241 6.64 -2.18 62.34
CA LEU A 241 6.37 -2.12 60.88
C LEU A 241 4.89 -2.43 60.53
N GLN A 242 4.46 -1.83 59.41
CA GLN A 242 3.40 -2.23 58.46
C GLN A 242 1.93 -1.83 58.71
N LEU A 243 1.42 -0.88 57.92
CA LEU A 243 0.70 -1.07 56.63
C LEU A 243 0.19 0.31 56.15
N HIS A 244 0.58 0.83 54.98
CA HIS A 244 0.09 0.55 53.62
C HIS A 244 -1.37 0.99 53.32
N LEU A 245 -1.43 2.03 52.46
CA LEU A 245 -2.28 2.24 51.27
C LEU A 245 -3.53 3.14 51.30
N HIS A 246 -3.39 4.19 50.46
CA HIS A 246 -4.32 4.78 49.49
C HIS A 246 -5.36 5.86 49.89
N PHE A 247 -5.02 7.08 49.43
CA PHE A 247 -5.80 7.97 48.54
C PHE A 247 -7.14 8.55 49.03
N THR A 248 -7.20 9.88 49.15
CA THR A 248 -7.75 10.81 48.12
C THR A 248 -7.66 12.28 48.59
N ASN A 249 -7.38 13.18 47.64
CA ASN A 249 -7.33 14.66 47.67
C ASN A 249 -8.72 15.32 47.93
N PRO A 250 -8.98 16.66 47.85
CA PRO A 250 -8.13 17.88 47.72
C PRO A 250 -8.57 19.09 48.62
N ILE A 251 -7.72 20.10 48.88
CA ILE A 251 -8.13 21.46 49.33
C ILE A 251 -7.12 22.48 48.75
N SER A 252 -7.48 23.23 47.70
CA SER A 252 -8.03 24.61 47.70
C SER A 252 -7.11 25.69 48.31
N LEU A 253 -6.41 26.42 47.43
CA LEU A 253 -5.68 27.66 47.71
C LEU A 253 -6.63 28.86 47.54
N LYS A 254 -6.83 29.64 48.61
CA LYS A 254 -7.33 31.02 48.55
C LYS A 254 -6.65 31.89 49.60
N HIS A 255 -6.52 33.17 49.23
CA HIS A 255 -6.19 34.38 50.00
C HIS A 255 -4.69 34.71 50.16
N ALA A 256 -4.24 35.95 49.99
CA ALA A 256 -4.89 37.18 49.54
C ALA A 256 -3.80 38.22 49.20
N LEU A 257 -4.12 39.08 48.25
CA LEU A 257 -3.37 40.24 47.76
C LEU A 257 -4.20 41.48 48.07
N VAL A 258 -3.64 42.47 48.78
CA VAL A 258 -4.23 43.80 49.06
C VAL A 258 -3.05 44.79 49.17
N MET A 259 -2.78 45.63 48.14
CA MET A 259 -3.14 47.07 47.95
C MET A 259 -2.21 48.03 48.75
N THR A 260 -1.75 49.22 48.33
CA THR A 260 -2.09 50.27 47.33
C THR A 260 -0.85 51.19 47.16
N ALA A 261 -0.41 51.61 45.95
CA ALA A 261 -0.70 52.88 45.22
C ALA A 261 -0.41 54.23 45.94
N LYS A 262 0.47 55.10 45.38
CA LYS A 262 0.20 56.48 44.87
C LYS A 262 1.48 57.26 44.46
N ASN A 263 1.31 58.16 43.47
CA ASN A 263 2.25 58.90 42.59
C ASN A 263 3.13 60.02 43.19
N ASP A 264 4.20 60.30 42.41
CA ASP A 264 4.90 61.55 42.05
C ASP A 264 4.55 62.89 42.73
N ASP A 265 5.60 63.64 43.13
CA ASP A 265 5.95 64.90 42.45
C ASP A 265 7.31 65.50 42.94
N GLN A 266 8.02 66.09 41.98
CA GLN A 266 8.94 67.25 42.02
C GLN A 266 10.05 67.38 43.07
N THR A 267 11.28 67.62 42.60
CA THR A 267 12.13 68.64 43.24
C THR A 267 13.07 69.33 42.26
N SER A 268 12.99 70.67 42.27
CA SER A 268 13.80 71.65 41.55
C SER A 268 15.17 71.89 42.18
N LEU A 269 16.16 72.12 41.31
CA LEU A 269 17.34 73.02 41.38
C LEU A 269 17.71 73.71 42.72
N GLN A 270 18.99 73.59 43.12
CA GLN A 270 19.91 74.70 43.52
C GLN A 270 21.35 74.14 43.73
N THR A 271 22.38 74.45 42.92
CA THR A 271 23.33 75.59 42.85
C THR A 271 24.61 75.51 43.73
N VAL A 272 25.77 75.76 43.07
CA VAL A 272 27.07 76.34 43.54
C VAL A 272 28.25 75.41 43.96
N SER A 273 29.13 75.16 42.98
CA SER A 273 30.61 75.43 42.90
C SER A 273 31.63 74.70 43.82
N PRO A 274 32.97 74.82 43.59
CA PRO A 274 33.82 73.69 43.18
C PRO A 274 35.04 73.49 44.12
N ASP A 275 36.00 72.67 43.66
CA ASP A 275 37.35 72.44 44.20
C ASP A 275 37.49 71.30 45.22
N HIS A 276 38.05 70.18 44.76
CA HIS A 276 39.43 69.76 45.10
C HIS A 276 39.78 68.48 44.34
N ALA A 277 40.81 68.59 43.49
CA ALA A 277 41.42 67.46 42.81
C ALA A 277 42.36 66.71 43.77
N MET A 278 42.18 65.39 43.94
CA MET A 278 43.28 64.47 44.25
C MET A 278 43.00 63.05 43.71
N THR A 279 44.00 62.56 42.98
CA THR A 279 44.30 61.21 42.49
C THR A 279 43.79 60.03 43.32
N ALA A 280 43.17 59.04 42.67
CA ALA A 280 43.00 57.68 43.21
C ALA A 280 43.24 56.61 42.13
N THR A 281 44.23 55.75 42.38
CA THR A 281 44.54 54.51 41.64
C THR A 281 43.47 53.42 41.92
N PRO A 282 43.18 52.51 40.98
CA PRO A 282 42.19 51.47 41.19
C PRO A 282 42.73 50.35 42.11
N ARG A 283 42.06 50.13 43.24
CA ARG A 283 42.34 49.03 44.18
C ARG A 283 41.91 47.68 43.58
N LEU A 284 42.81 46.70 43.55
CA LEU A 284 42.52 45.29 43.26
C LEU A 284 41.72 44.66 44.43
N PRO A 285 40.78 43.73 44.16
CA PRO A 285 40.03 43.04 45.21
C PRO A 285 40.90 42.04 46.01
N PRO A 286 40.53 41.74 47.28
CA PRO A 286 41.32 40.88 48.17
C PRO A 286 41.33 39.39 47.72
N PRO A 287 42.39 38.62 48.08
CA PRO A 287 42.54 37.22 47.68
C PRO A 287 41.46 36.32 48.31
N GLU A 288 40.83 35.48 47.49
CA GLU A 288 39.77 34.53 47.89
C GLU A 288 40.29 33.48 48.89
N ALA A 289 39.48 33.16 49.90
CA ALA A 289 39.80 32.12 50.88
C ALA A 289 39.84 30.71 50.24
N PRO A 290 40.77 29.82 50.64
CA PRO A 290 40.96 28.50 50.02
C PRO A 290 39.75 27.56 50.14
N GLU A 291 38.87 27.80 51.12
CA GLU A 291 37.64 27.04 51.31
C GLU A 291 36.57 27.39 50.26
N ALA A 292 36.45 28.66 49.89
CA ALA A 292 35.55 29.14 48.84
C ALA A 292 35.94 28.58 47.46
N ILE A 293 37.24 28.36 47.22
CA ILE A 293 37.75 27.75 45.99
C ILE A 293 37.35 26.26 45.93
N ARG A 294 37.46 25.53 47.05
CA ARG A 294 37.06 24.12 47.12
C ARG A 294 35.55 23.93 46.97
N THR A 295 34.72 24.80 47.56
CA THR A 295 33.27 24.74 47.39
C THR A 295 32.86 25.07 45.97
N ARG A 296 33.45 26.10 45.34
CA ARG A 296 33.23 26.42 43.92
C ARG A 296 33.58 25.26 42.99
N PHE A 297 34.72 24.60 43.20
CA PHE A 297 35.10 23.41 42.44
C PHE A 297 34.09 22.27 42.62
N LYS A 298 33.66 22.00 43.87
CA LYS A 298 32.63 20.97 44.16
C LYS A 298 31.29 21.29 43.50
N VAL A 299 30.86 22.55 43.50
CA VAL A 299 29.61 22.99 42.84
C VAL A 299 29.71 22.84 41.33
N ILE A 300 30.78 23.33 40.70
CA ILE A 300 31.01 23.18 39.25
C ILE A 300 31.09 21.69 38.88
N ALA A 301 31.81 20.88 39.66
CA ALA A 301 31.90 19.43 39.45
C ALA A 301 30.54 18.73 39.60
N ALA A 302 29.70 19.15 40.56
CA ALA A 302 28.35 18.61 40.73
C ALA A 302 27.45 18.96 39.54
N PHE A 303 27.51 20.20 39.02
CA PHE A 303 26.78 20.58 37.80
C PHE A 303 27.22 19.75 36.59
N TRP A 304 28.53 19.56 36.39
CA TRP A 304 29.03 18.70 35.31
C TRP A 304 28.66 17.23 35.50
N ALA A 305 28.64 16.72 36.73
CA ALA A 305 28.16 15.38 37.01
C ALA A 305 26.68 15.22 36.63
N VAL A 306 25.82 16.18 36.97
CA VAL A 306 24.40 16.14 36.56
C VAL A 306 24.26 16.22 35.04
N ILE A 307 24.99 17.12 34.38
CA ILE A 307 24.94 17.27 32.91
C ILE A 307 25.42 16.00 32.20
N VAL A 308 26.48 15.35 32.67
CA VAL A 308 27.05 14.16 32.02
C VAL A 308 26.26 12.89 32.33
N PHE A 309 25.83 12.70 33.58
CA PHE A 309 25.18 11.45 34.02
C PHE A 309 23.65 11.46 33.88
N LEU A 310 23.00 12.63 33.91
CA LEU A 310 21.54 12.75 33.71
C LEU A 310 21.20 13.54 32.44
N GLY A 311 21.78 14.72 32.25
CA GLY A 311 21.42 15.63 31.18
C GLY A 311 21.66 15.03 29.79
N PHE A 312 22.88 14.55 29.52
CA PHE A 312 23.27 14.01 28.23
C PHE A 312 22.53 12.71 27.87
N PRO A 313 22.37 11.71 28.78
CA PRO A 313 21.60 10.51 28.46
C PRO A 313 20.12 10.78 28.23
N ILE A 314 19.49 11.67 29.00
CA ILE A 314 18.09 12.06 28.80
C ILE A 314 17.95 12.80 27.48
N TRP A 315 18.79 13.80 27.23
CA TRP A 315 18.77 14.55 25.97
C TRP A 315 18.93 13.61 24.78
N TRP A 316 19.97 12.77 24.76
CA TRP A 316 20.22 11.80 23.70
C TRP A 316 19.03 10.86 23.46
N LYS A 317 18.42 10.35 24.54
CA LYS A 317 17.23 9.47 24.43
C LYS A 317 15.99 10.20 23.94
N THR A 318 15.81 11.47 24.31
CA THR A 318 14.64 12.28 23.90
C THR A 318 14.79 12.91 22.52
N THR A 319 16.01 13.10 22.02
CA THR A 319 16.29 13.70 20.70
C THR A 319 16.64 12.68 19.61
N SER A 320 16.88 11.42 19.99
CA SER A 320 17.07 10.34 19.03
C SER A 320 15.75 9.92 18.38
N ILE A 321 15.80 9.69 17.08
CA ILE A 321 14.66 9.20 16.30
C ILE A 321 14.50 7.71 16.62
N TYR A 322 13.29 7.29 16.99
CA TYR A 322 13.00 5.88 17.20
C TYR A 322 13.18 5.10 15.88
N ARG A 323 13.97 4.03 15.95
CA ARG A 323 14.25 3.15 14.81
C ARG A 323 14.14 1.69 15.24
N ALA A 324 13.13 1.00 14.73
CA ALA A 324 13.02 -0.44 14.90
C ALA A 324 14.15 -1.17 14.16
N ARG A 325 14.60 -2.31 14.71
CA ARG A 325 15.60 -3.16 14.06
C ARG A 325 14.92 -4.03 13.00
N LEU A 326 15.46 -4.03 11.79
CA LEU A 326 15.00 -4.86 10.68
C LEU A 326 16.03 -5.97 10.37
N PRO A 327 15.59 -7.17 9.94
CA PRO A 327 16.47 -8.25 9.49
C PRO A 327 16.99 -7.98 8.07
N ILE A 328 17.85 -6.96 7.92
CA ILE A 328 18.39 -6.52 6.63
C ILE A 328 19.07 -7.64 5.81
N PRO A 329 19.91 -8.52 6.42
CA PRO A 329 20.54 -9.60 5.67
C PRO A 329 19.51 -10.54 5.03
N ASP A 330 18.48 -10.93 5.78
CA ASP A 330 17.42 -11.82 5.29
C ASP A 330 16.64 -11.16 4.15
N MET A 331 16.31 -9.87 4.27
CA MET A 331 15.60 -9.11 3.24
C MET A 331 16.40 -9.07 1.92
N ILE A 332 17.72 -8.87 1.99
CA ILE A 332 18.60 -8.86 0.82
C ILE A 332 18.73 -10.27 0.23
N ASP A 333 18.90 -11.30 1.06
CA ASP A 333 19.02 -12.68 0.59
C ASP A 333 17.74 -13.20 -0.08
N TRP A 334 16.57 -12.71 0.35
CA TRP A 334 15.30 -12.90 -0.34
C TRP A 334 15.29 -12.20 -1.71
N ALA A 335 15.66 -10.93 -1.76
CA ALA A 335 15.67 -10.14 -3.00
C ALA A 335 16.68 -10.66 -4.04
N ASP A 336 17.81 -11.21 -3.58
CA ASP A 336 18.85 -11.82 -4.43
C ASP A 336 18.47 -13.26 -4.87
N GLY A 337 17.33 -13.81 -4.43
CA GLY A 337 16.91 -15.17 -4.76
C GLY A 337 17.77 -16.28 -4.15
N LYS A 338 18.48 -16.01 -3.05
CA LYS A 338 19.30 -17.01 -2.34
C LYS A 338 18.45 -17.91 -1.45
N THR A 339 17.43 -17.35 -0.80
CA THR A 339 16.58 -18.06 0.15
C THR A 339 15.55 -18.97 -0.53
N CYS A 340 14.92 -18.46 -1.59
CA CYS A 340 13.91 -19.20 -2.34
C CYS A 340 14.22 -19.18 -3.84
N ARG A 341 14.26 -20.38 -4.41
CA ARG A 341 14.13 -20.58 -5.86
C ARG A 341 12.77 -21.22 -6.10
N PRO A 342 11.84 -20.53 -6.79
CA PRO A 342 10.51 -21.08 -7.03
C PRO A 342 10.62 -22.29 -7.97
N VAL A 343 9.95 -23.37 -7.59
CA VAL A 343 9.83 -24.60 -8.37
C VAL A 343 8.34 -24.91 -8.49
N PHE A 344 7.92 -25.38 -9.65
CA PHE A 344 6.54 -25.67 -10.02
C PHE A 344 6.41 -27.17 -10.32
N PRO A 345 6.16 -27.99 -9.27
CA PRO A 345 5.84 -29.40 -9.41
C PRO A 345 4.38 -29.57 -9.83
N LEU A 346 4.12 -29.73 -11.13
CA LEU A 346 2.76 -29.99 -11.60
C LEU A 346 2.45 -31.48 -11.47
N GLU A 347 1.51 -31.82 -10.60
CA GLU A 347 1.03 -33.19 -10.46
C GLU A 347 -0.02 -33.52 -11.53
N ILE A 348 0.27 -34.52 -12.35
CA ILE A 348 -0.62 -35.03 -13.39
C ILE A 348 -1.08 -36.41 -12.96
N ARG A 349 -2.38 -36.56 -12.76
CA ARG A 349 -3.00 -37.80 -12.31
C ARG A 349 -3.36 -38.66 -13.53
N VAL A 350 -2.90 -39.90 -13.59
CA VAL A 350 -3.13 -40.80 -14.73
C VAL A 350 -4.12 -41.89 -14.31
N GLU A 351 -5.26 -41.94 -15.02
CA GLU A 351 -6.32 -42.92 -14.84
C GLU A 351 -6.22 -43.99 -15.93
N THR A 352 -6.13 -45.25 -15.50
CA THR A 352 -5.93 -46.40 -16.40
C THR A 352 -6.97 -47.49 -16.14
N PRO A 353 -8.26 -47.23 -16.41
CA PRO A 353 -9.37 -48.11 -16.01
C PRO A 353 -9.32 -49.50 -16.67
N SER A 354 -8.61 -49.65 -17.79
CA SER A 354 -8.55 -50.88 -18.59
C SER A 354 -7.22 -51.62 -18.52
N LEU A 355 -6.22 -51.10 -17.79
CA LEU A 355 -4.87 -51.69 -17.72
C LEU A 355 -4.61 -52.34 -16.36
N PRO A 356 -3.91 -53.48 -16.30
CA PRO A 356 -3.38 -54.02 -15.06
C PRO A 356 -2.40 -53.04 -14.39
N GLU A 357 -2.39 -53.00 -13.05
CA GLU A 357 -1.60 -52.04 -12.27
C GLU A 357 -0.09 -52.09 -12.58
N ILE A 358 0.46 -53.28 -12.84
CA ILE A 358 1.88 -53.46 -13.19
C ILE A 358 2.23 -52.79 -14.53
N GLU A 359 1.36 -52.96 -15.53
CA GLU A 359 1.55 -52.36 -16.86
C GLU A 359 1.37 -50.83 -16.79
N ALA A 360 0.40 -50.36 -16.01
CA ALA A 360 0.17 -48.94 -15.77
C ALA A 360 1.37 -48.27 -15.08
N GLN A 361 1.98 -48.93 -14.09
CA GLN A 361 3.21 -48.44 -13.43
C GLN A 361 4.40 -48.40 -14.37
N HIS A 362 4.54 -49.40 -15.25
CA HIS A 362 5.60 -49.41 -16.26
C HIS A 362 5.42 -48.27 -17.27
N LEU A 363 4.21 -48.07 -17.78
CA LEU A 363 3.87 -46.97 -18.68
C LEU A 363 4.14 -45.62 -18.03
N LEU A 364 3.74 -45.44 -16.77
CA LEU A 364 4.01 -44.19 -16.04
C LEU A 364 5.51 -43.92 -15.92
N ARG A 365 6.31 -44.92 -15.53
CA ARG A 365 7.77 -44.77 -15.39
C ARG A 365 8.44 -44.44 -16.72
N SER A 366 8.05 -45.13 -17.80
CA SER A 366 8.58 -44.88 -19.14
C SER A 366 8.22 -43.46 -19.61
N THR A 367 6.97 -43.04 -19.41
CA THR A 367 6.49 -41.69 -19.78
C THR A 367 7.18 -40.61 -18.96
N GLN A 368 7.38 -40.82 -17.64
CA GLN A 368 8.12 -39.87 -16.80
C GLN A 368 9.57 -39.74 -17.25
N HIS A 369 10.24 -40.85 -17.62
CA HIS A 369 11.61 -40.81 -18.14
C HIS A 369 11.69 -39.99 -19.43
N THR A 370 10.79 -40.24 -20.40
CA THR A 370 10.73 -39.45 -21.64
C THR A 370 10.47 -37.97 -21.36
N LEU A 371 9.64 -37.66 -20.37
CA LEU A 371 9.30 -36.28 -20.02
C LEU A 371 10.45 -35.54 -19.34
N ASP A 372 11.20 -36.23 -18.48
CA ASP A 372 12.40 -35.70 -17.83
C ASP A 372 13.53 -35.49 -18.86
N ASP A 373 13.71 -36.41 -19.82
CA ASP A 373 14.70 -36.28 -20.91
C ASP A 373 14.43 -35.06 -21.81
N LEU A 374 13.16 -34.77 -22.08
CA LEU A 374 12.74 -33.64 -22.91
C LEU A 374 12.67 -32.31 -22.12
N ASN A 375 12.88 -32.31 -20.80
CA ASN A 375 12.73 -31.10 -19.98
C ASN A 375 14.07 -30.42 -19.68
N GLU A 376 14.36 -29.34 -20.40
CA GLU A 376 15.54 -28.50 -20.16
C GLU A 376 15.36 -27.48 -19.02
N PHE A 377 14.14 -27.30 -18.47
CA PHE A 377 13.85 -26.27 -17.47
C PHE A 377 13.58 -26.87 -16.08
N SER A 378 14.56 -26.79 -15.19
CA SER A 378 14.51 -27.40 -13.86
C SER A 378 13.42 -26.84 -12.94
N ALA A 379 12.99 -25.59 -13.13
CA ALA A 379 12.00 -24.97 -12.28
C ALA A 379 10.56 -25.42 -12.59
N HIS A 380 10.26 -25.91 -13.80
CA HIS A 380 8.91 -26.38 -14.17
C HIS A 380 8.96 -27.85 -14.52
N HIS A 381 8.37 -28.70 -13.69
CA HIS A 381 8.43 -30.14 -13.90
C HIS A 381 7.05 -30.77 -13.76
N LEU A 382 6.76 -31.67 -14.69
CA LEU A 382 5.53 -32.45 -14.71
C LEU A 382 5.80 -33.79 -14.00
N ARG A 383 5.00 -34.12 -12.99
CA ARG A 383 5.11 -35.37 -12.20
C ARG A 383 3.86 -36.20 -12.40
N LEU A 384 4.03 -37.37 -13.02
CA LEU A 384 2.96 -38.31 -13.22
C LEU A 384 2.71 -39.12 -11.94
N LYS A 385 1.45 -39.26 -11.52
CA LYS A 385 1.04 -40.22 -10.47
C LYS A 385 -0.14 -41.06 -10.95
N LEU A 386 -0.18 -42.34 -10.57
CA LEU A 386 -1.35 -43.18 -10.81
C LEU A 386 -2.47 -42.81 -9.85
N SER A 387 -3.69 -42.77 -10.35
CA SER A 387 -4.89 -42.64 -9.51
C SER A 387 -5.13 -43.97 -8.79
N ASN A 388 -4.55 -44.13 -7.60
CA ASN A 388 -4.76 -45.26 -6.70
C ASN A 388 -5.39 -44.74 -5.40
N GLU A 389 -6.63 -44.27 -5.46
CA GLU A 389 -7.37 -43.89 -4.25
C GLU A 389 -8.76 -44.52 -4.27
N ASN A 390 -9.09 -45.22 -3.18
CA ASN A 390 -10.45 -45.57 -2.83
C ASN A 390 -11.27 -44.26 -2.79
N PRO A 391 -12.42 -44.17 -3.47
CA PRO A 391 -13.24 -42.95 -3.50
C PRO A 391 -13.78 -42.50 -2.12
N ASP A 392 -13.57 -43.30 -1.06
CA ASP A 392 -14.03 -43.03 0.31
C ASP A 392 -13.00 -42.29 1.21
N GLN A 393 -11.78 -42.00 0.74
CA GLN A 393 -10.82 -41.18 1.50
C GLN A 393 -10.84 -39.73 0.98
N SER A 394 -11.28 -38.82 1.85
CA SER A 394 -11.15 -37.38 1.62
C SER A 394 -9.67 -37.03 1.38
N PRO A 395 -9.35 -36.17 0.38
CA PRO A 395 -7.98 -35.75 0.15
C PRO A 395 -7.42 -35.16 1.45
N ALA A 396 -6.23 -35.61 1.85
CA ALA A 396 -5.54 -35.00 2.99
C ALA A 396 -5.35 -33.49 2.72
N ASP A 397 -5.56 -32.63 3.72
CA ASP A 397 -5.43 -31.17 3.59
C ASP A 397 -4.05 -30.72 3.06
N ASP A 398 -3.03 -31.59 3.15
CA ASP A 398 -1.67 -31.34 2.65
C ASP A 398 -1.38 -31.90 1.24
N ALA A 399 -2.36 -32.46 0.54
CA ALA A 399 -2.15 -33.02 -0.80
C ALA A 399 -1.82 -31.93 -1.84
N ALA A 400 -0.97 -32.26 -2.82
CA ALA A 400 -0.62 -31.34 -3.90
C ALA A 400 -1.81 -31.14 -4.87
N ASP A 401 -1.92 -29.95 -5.44
CA ASP A 401 -2.98 -29.62 -6.38
C ASP A 401 -2.82 -30.44 -7.67
N THR A 402 -3.87 -31.17 -8.07
CA THR A 402 -3.87 -31.90 -9.35
C THR A 402 -4.02 -30.91 -10.52
N ALA A 403 -3.00 -30.85 -11.37
CA ALA A 403 -2.94 -29.93 -12.51
C ALA A 403 -3.69 -30.45 -13.74
N LEU A 404 -3.66 -31.75 -13.99
CA LEU A 404 -4.34 -32.39 -15.12
C LEU A 404 -4.63 -33.85 -14.79
N THR A 405 -5.81 -34.34 -15.18
CA THR A 405 -6.17 -35.75 -15.13
C THR A 405 -6.11 -36.34 -16.53
N VAL A 406 -5.23 -37.31 -16.76
CA VAL A 406 -5.07 -38.01 -18.04
C VAL A 406 -5.76 -39.36 -17.96
N ARG A 407 -6.81 -39.57 -18.74
CA ARG A 407 -7.55 -40.83 -18.77
C ARG A 407 -7.20 -41.61 -20.03
N LEU A 408 -6.68 -42.82 -19.86
CA LEU A 408 -6.35 -43.71 -20.97
C LEU A 408 -7.57 -44.55 -21.35
N VAL A 409 -7.99 -44.47 -22.62
CA VAL A 409 -9.14 -45.21 -23.15
C VAL A 409 -8.70 -46.07 -24.35
N PRO A 410 -8.87 -47.40 -24.29
CA PRO A 410 -8.50 -48.28 -25.40
C PRO A 410 -9.55 -48.18 -26.52
N GLN A 411 -9.10 -48.05 -27.77
CA GLN A 411 -9.98 -47.99 -28.93
C GLN A 411 -9.40 -48.79 -30.10
N VAL A 412 -10.21 -49.69 -30.66
CA VAL A 412 -9.76 -50.73 -31.61
C VAL A 412 -9.61 -50.21 -33.04
N ASP A 413 -10.33 -49.15 -33.41
CA ASP A 413 -10.38 -48.62 -34.79
C ASP A 413 -9.25 -47.63 -35.13
N LEU A 414 -8.33 -47.37 -34.20
CA LEU A 414 -7.26 -46.39 -34.35
C LEU A 414 -5.92 -47.05 -34.74
N THR A 415 -5.19 -46.42 -35.66
CA THR A 415 -3.82 -46.81 -36.03
C THR A 415 -2.76 -46.03 -35.25
N THR A 416 -3.10 -44.81 -34.82
CA THR A 416 -2.24 -43.90 -34.05
C THR A 416 -2.99 -43.38 -32.82
N PRO A 417 -2.31 -43.10 -31.70
CA PRO A 417 -2.96 -42.54 -30.54
C PRO A 417 -3.48 -41.12 -30.83
N GLN A 418 -4.59 -40.75 -30.19
CA GLN A 418 -5.22 -39.43 -30.30
C GLN A 418 -5.53 -38.87 -28.91
N ALA A 419 -5.48 -37.55 -28.76
CA ALA A 419 -5.77 -36.87 -27.50
C ALA A 419 -6.96 -35.92 -27.68
N ALA A 420 -7.89 -35.93 -26.72
CA ALA A 420 -9.04 -35.04 -26.69
C ALA A 420 -9.16 -34.38 -25.31
N LEU A 421 -9.17 -33.05 -25.30
CA LEU A 421 -9.24 -32.26 -24.09
C LEU A 421 -10.68 -31.82 -23.82
N HIS A 422 -11.17 -32.02 -22.60
CA HIS A 422 -12.52 -31.61 -22.22
C HIS A 422 -12.65 -30.08 -22.06
N PRO A 423 -13.76 -29.46 -22.50
CA PRO A 423 -13.91 -28.01 -22.49
C PRO A 423 -14.13 -27.41 -21.08
N ASP A 424 -14.79 -28.16 -20.20
CA ASP A 424 -15.27 -27.66 -18.90
C ASP A 424 -14.50 -28.24 -17.70
N THR A 425 -13.60 -29.20 -17.94
CA THR A 425 -12.85 -29.90 -16.88
C THR A 425 -11.35 -29.91 -17.18
N THR A 426 -10.53 -30.22 -16.18
CA THR A 426 -9.08 -30.42 -16.32
C THR A 426 -8.74 -31.87 -16.68
N GLN A 427 -9.48 -32.45 -17.64
CA GLN A 427 -9.33 -33.84 -18.06
C GLN A 427 -8.90 -33.95 -19.54
N LEU A 428 -7.89 -34.77 -19.78
CA LEU A 428 -7.38 -35.15 -21.10
C LEU A 428 -7.63 -36.65 -21.33
N ASP A 429 -8.45 -36.98 -22.32
CA ASP A 429 -8.67 -38.36 -22.73
C ASP A 429 -7.66 -38.71 -23.83
N VAL A 430 -6.91 -39.79 -23.63
CA VAL A 430 -5.97 -40.32 -24.62
C VAL A 430 -6.49 -41.66 -25.12
N PHE A 431 -6.87 -41.68 -26.39
CA PHE A 431 -7.31 -42.87 -27.10
C PHE A 431 -6.09 -43.59 -27.68
N TYR A 432 -5.93 -44.86 -27.33
CA TYR A 432 -4.79 -45.66 -27.78
C TYR A 432 -5.22 -47.02 -28.35
N PRO A 433 -4.52 -47.52 -29.38
CA PRO A 433 -4.75 -48.87 -29.86
C PRO A 433 -4.15 -49.90 -28.89
N PRO A 434 -4.86 -51.00 -28.57
CA PRO A 434 -4.37 -52.03 -27.63
C PRO A 434 -3.03 -52.66 -28.02
N SER A 435 -2.67 -52.62 -29.30
CA SER A 435 -1.40 -53.14 -29.83
C SER A 435 -0.15 -52.31 -29.43
N GLN A 436 -0.34 -51.10 -28.90
CA GLN A 436 0.75 -50.20 -28.52
C GLN A 436 1.07 -50.20 -27.03
N ILE A 437 0.47 -51.11 -26.24
CA ILE A 437 0.84 -51.29 -24.83
C ILE A 437 2.28 -51.83 -24.78
N PRO A 438 3.21 -51.15 -24.09
CA PRO A 438 4.59 -51.59 -24.04
C PRO A 438 4.71 -52.93 -23.30
N PRO A 439 5.41 -53.93 -23.87
CA PRO A 439 5.84 -55.08 -23.09
C PRO A 439 6.80 -54.62 -21.98
N PRO A 440 6.85 -55.31 -20.83
CA PRO A 440 7.63 -54.89 -19.66
C PRO A 440 9.15 -54.83 -19.87
N SER A 441 9.65 -55.27 -21.03
CA SER A 441 11.06 -55.28 -21.44
C SER A 441 11.43 -54.19 -22.45
N ALA A 442 10.48 -53.41 -22.97
CA ALA A 442 10.75 -52.31 -23.90
C ALA A 442 11.03 -50.99 -23.16
N SER A 443 12.18 -50.37 -23.43
CA SER A 443 12.58 -49.10 -22.82
C SER A 443 11.86 -47.88 -23.40
N ASN A 444 11.48 -47.93 -24.68
CA ASN A 444 10.83 -46.84 -25.40
C ASN A 444 9.48 -47.33 -25.96
N SER A 445 8.38 -46.70 -25.53
CA SER A 445 7.05 -47.01 -26.06
C SER A 445 6.54 -45.85 -26.93
N PRO A 446 5.91 -46.13 -28.09
CA PRO A 446 5.33 -45.06 -28.92
C PRO A 446 4.24 -44.29 -28.16
N LEU A 447 3.50 -44.97 -27.29
CA LEU A 447 2.47 -44.38 -26.45
C LEU A 447 3.05 -43.42 -25.40
N SER A 448 4.15 -43.77 -24.72
CA SER A 448 4.81 -42.89 -23.75
C SER A 448 5.38 -41.64 -24.42
N THR A 449 5.98 -41.78 -25.60
CA THR A 449 6.47 -40.63 -26.38
C THR A 449 5.32 -39.72 -26.81
N PHE A 450 4.19 -40.28 -27.24
CA PHE A 450 3.00 -39.51 -27.60
C PHE A 450 2.44 -38.73 -26.40
N ILE A 451 2.23 -39.40 -25.26
CA ILE A 451 1.71 -38.75 -24.04
C ILE A 451 2.67 -37.65 -23.58
N ALA A 452 3.99 -37.91 -23.57
CA ALA A 452 4.98 -36.91 -23.19
C ALA A 452 4.94 -35.68 -24.13
N ALA A 453 4.84 -35.88 -25.45
CA ALA A 453 4.76 -34.79 -26.42
C ALA A 453 3.48 -33.95 -26.27
N GLU A 454 2.33 -34.59 -26.06
CA GLU A 454 1.06 -33.88 -25.82
C GLU A 454 1.10 -33.05 -24.54
N LEU A 455 1.62 -33.61 -23.44
CA LEU A 455 1.78 -32.88 -22.18
C LEU A 455 2.72 -31.69 -22.33
N GLN A 456 3.82 -31.82 -23.09
CA GLN A 456 4.71 -30.69 -23.35
C GLN A 456 4.04 -29.59 -24.15
N LEU A 457 3.23 -29.95 -25.16
CA LEU A 457 2.50 -28.98 -25.98
C LEU A 457 1.48 -28.23 -25.11
N LEU A 458 0.71 -28.94 -24.28
CA LEU A 458 -0.30 -28.35 -23.41
C LEU A 458 0.27 -27.32 -22.42
N PHE A 459 1.46 -27.59 -21.87
CA PHE A 459 2.12 -26.70 -20.89
C PHE A 459 3.21 -25.81 -21.51
N ALA A 460 3.34 -25.74 -22.84
CA ALA A 460 4.38 -24.98 -23.52
C ALA A 460 4.26 -23.46 -23.24
N GLU A 461 3.05 -22.90 -23.34
CA GLU A 461 2.82 -21.47 -23.06
C GLU A 461 3.08 -21.15 -21.58
N GLU A 462 2.63 -22.00 -20.66
CA GLU A 462 2.88 -21.86 -19.22
C GLU A 462 4.38 -21.86 -18.91
N LYS A 463 5.12 -22.84 -19.45
CA LYS A 463 6.57 -22.96 -19.31
C LYS A 463 7.28 -21.69 -19.80
N ALA A 464 6.87 -21.15 -20.95
CA ALA A 464 7.44 -19.94 -21.51
C ALA A 464 7.17 -18.70 -20.65
N ILE A 465 5.95 -18.54 -20.13
CA ILE A 465 5.60 -17.40 -19.26
C ILE A 465 6.43 -17.46 -17.96
N ILE A 466 6.50 -18.63 -17.32
CA ILE A 466 7.27 -18.79 -16.08
C ILE A 466 8.75 -18.52 -16.34
N ALA A 467 9.32 -19.07 -17.41
CA ALA A 467 10.71 -18.81 -17.77
C ALA A 467 10.98 -17.30 -17.98
N GLN A 468 10.07 -16.57 -18.63
CA GLN A 468 10.17 -15.12 -18.79
C GLN A 468 10.11 -14.38 -17.44
N VAL A 469 9.14 -14.69 -16.57
CA VAL A 469 9.01 -14.08 -15.24
C VAL A 469 10.24 -14.31 -14.37
N LEU A 470 10.84 -15.50 -14.42
CA LEU A 470 12.09 -15.79 -13.71
C LEU A 470 13.29 -15.04 -14.32
N SER A 471 13.35 -14.93 -15.65
CA SER A 471 14.42 -14.21 -16.36
C SER A 471 14.46 -12.71 -16.02
N GLU A 472 13.30 -12.07 -15.89
CA GLU A 472 13.18 -10.65 -15.50
C GLU A 472 13.76 -10.38 -14.10
N ASN A 473 13.82 -11.41 -13.26
CA ASN A 473 14.36 -11.35 -11.90
C ASN A 473 15.76 -11.97 -11.78
N ASN A 474 16.51 -12.07 -12.88
CA ASN A 474 17.88 -12.62 -12.95
C ASN A 474 18.02 -14.08 -12.48
N ILE A 475 16.93 -14.86 -12.48
CA ILE A 475 16.97 -16.29 -12.19
C ILE A 475 17.25 -17.05 -13.49
N PRO A 476 18.20 -18.00 -13.53
CA PRO A 476 18.51 -18.78 -14.73
C PRO A 476 17.25 -19.48 -15.27
N SER A 477 16.99 -19.31 -16.57
CA SER A 477 15.81 -19.84 -17.25
C SER A 477 16.22 -20.57 -18.54
N ALA A 478 15.31 -21.41 -19.06
CA ALA A 478 15.53 -22.14 -20.31
C ALA A 478 15.37 -21.23 -21.54
N PRO A 479 16.07 -21.51 -22.65
CA PRO A 479 15.90 -20.78 -23.90
C PRO A 479 14.46 -20.95 -24.44
N ILE A 480 13.83 -19.83 -24.80
CA ILE A 480 12.46 -19.80 -25.36
C ILE A 480 12.56 -19.42 -26.85
N SER A 481 11.71 -19.97 -27.70
CA SER A 481 11.58 -19.55 -29.10
C SER A 481 11.22 -18.05 -29.20
N PRO A 482 11.82 -17.28 -30.13
CA PRO A 482 11.65 -15.83 -30.20
C PRO A 482 10.20 -15.40 -30.44
N ASP A 483 9.46 -16.13 -31.27
CA ASP A 483 8.06 -15.81 -31.61
C ASP A 483 7.14 -15.95 -30.38
N LEU A 484 7.33 -17.03 -29.61
CA LEU A 484 6.57 -17.26 -28.38
C LEU A 484 6.91 -16.20 -27.32
N ALA A 485 8.19 -15.86 -27.17
CA ALA A 485 8.64 -14.82 -26.24
C ALA A 485 8.05 -13.43 -26.59
N GLU A 486 7.96 -13.08 -27.88
CA GLU A 486 7.32 -11.82 -28.29
C GLU A 486 5.82 -11.84 -27.96
N SER A 487 5.13 -12.95 -28.22
CA SER A 487 3.69 -13.10 -27.92
C SER A 487 3.40 -12.98 -26.41
N VAL A 488 4.22 -13.61 -25.57
CA VAL A 488 4.12 -13.56 -24.12
C VAL A 488 4.40 -12.15 -23.62
N THR A 489 5.50 -11.53 -24.07
CA THR A 489 5.84 -10.14 -23.68
C THR A 489 4.74 -9.16 -24.06
N ARG A 490 4.16 -9.31 -25.26
CA ARG A 490 3.06 -8.47 -25.74
C ARG A 490 1.81 -8.65 -24.87
N ARG A 491 1.50 -9.87 -24.43
CA ARG A 491 0.40 -10.17 -23.51
C ARG A 491 0.64 -9.56 -22.13
N LEU A 492 1.81 -9.79 -21.54
CA LEU A 492 2.17 -9.27 -20.22
C LEU A 492 2.06 -7.74 -20.17
N ARG A 493 2.53 -7.04 -21.23
CA ARG A 493 2.40 -5.58 -21.36
C ARG A 493 0.95 -5.10 -21.48
N ARG A 494 0.05 -5.92 -22.05
CA ARG A 494 -1.38 -5.60 -22.17
C ARG A 494 -2.15 -5.86 -20.88
N SER A 495 -1.72 -6.86 -20.12
CA SER A 495 -2.37 -7.28 -18.88
C SER A 495 -2.20 -6.27 -17.75
N MET A 496 -3.21 -6.20 -16.89
CA MET A 496 -3.19 -5.46 -15.63
C MET A 496 -2.20 -6.09 -14.66
N LYS A 497 -1.53 -5.24 -13.88
CA LYS A 497 -0.84 -5.69 -12.67
C LYS A 497 -1.84 -6.37 -11.75
N TYR A 498 -1.35 -7.35 -10.99
CA TYR A 498 -2.19 -8.05 -10.02
C TYR A 498 -2.74 -7.05 -8.98
N ALA A 499 -4.01 -7.20 -8.64
CA ALA A 499 -4.64 -6.55 -7.51
C ALA A 499 -5.56 -7.57 -6.82
N ASP A 500 -5.70 -7.45 -5.50
CA ASP A 500 -6.59 -8.34 -4.75
C ASP A 500 -8.07 -8.08 -5.07
N THR A 501 -8.42 -6.81 -5.32
CA THR A 501 -9.76 -6.40 -5.78
C THR A 501 -9.65 -5.58 -7.06
N TYR A 502 -10.47 -5.94 -8.06
CA TYR A 502 -10.67 -5.18 -9.29
C TYR A 502 -12.06 -4.56 -9.32
N HIS A 503 -12.16 -3.35 -9.83
CA HIS A 503 -13.45 -2.70 -10.08
C HIS A 503 -13.76 -2.74 -11.58
N LEU A 504 -14.92 -3.26 -11.96
CA LEU A 504 -15.36 -3.35 -13.36
C LEU A 504 -16.43 -2.29 -13.61
N ALA A 505 -16.13 -1.30 -14.43
CA ALA A 505 -17.07 -0.23 -14.78
C ALA A 505 -17.63 -0.45 -16.20
N PHE A 506 -18.92 -0.75 -16.32
CA PHE A 506 -19.62 -0.88 -17.60
C PHE A 506 -20.37 0.42 -17.93
N SER A 507 -19.93 1.11 -18.99
CA SER A 507 -20.42 2.44 -19.34
C SER A 507 -21.08 2.45 -20.72
N LEU A 508 -22.35 2.87 -20.79
CA LEU A 508 -23.07 3.09 -22.04
C LEU A 508 -22.94 4.55 -22.48
N PHE A 509 -22.27 4.79 -23.59
CA PHE A 509 -22.01 6.13 -24.14
C PHE A 509 -22.75 6.34 -25.45
N THR A 510 -23.47 7.45 -25.56
CA THR A 510 -24.15 7.90 -26.79
C THR A 510 -23.95 9.40 -26.99
N PRO A 511 -23.71 9.87 -28.23
CA PRO A 511 -23.61 11.31 -28.53
C PRO A 511 -24.98 12.01 -28.48
N GLY A 512 -26.09 11.28 -28.44
CA GLY A 512 -27.45 11.81 -28.43
C GLY A 512 -28.20 11.56 -27.12
N THR A 513 -29.53 11.64 -27.21
CA THR A 513 -30.46 11.34 -26.11
C THR A 513 -30.84 9.86 -25.99
N ALA A 514 -30.55 9.07 -27.02
CA ALA A 514 -30.88 7.65 -27.10
C ALA A 514 -29.64 6.84 -27.54
N PRO A 515 -29.47 5.61 -27.03
CA PRO A 515 -30.24 4.95 -25.98
C PRO A 515 -30.00 5.56 -24.59
N SER A 516 -31.05 5.67 -23.77
CA SER A 516 -30.98 6.22 -22.41
C SER A 516 -30.99 5.15 -21.33
N SER A 517 -31.34 3.91 -21.68
CA SER A 517 -31.40 2.78 -20.76
C SER A 517 -31.03 1.46 -21.45
N TRP A 518 -30.69 0.46 -20.66
CA TRP A 518 -30.21 -0.85 -21.12
C TRP A 518 -30.43 -1.92 -20.05
N ASP A 519 -30.71 -3.15 -20.47
CA ASP A 519 -30.90 -4.32 -19.60
C ASP A 519 -29.56 -4.93 -19.14
N ILE A 520 -28.72 -4.10 -18.52
CA ILE A 520 -27.36 -4.45 -18.13
C ILE A 520 -27.29 -5.56 -17.07
N GLN A 521 -28.21 -5.53 -16.10
CA GLN A 521 -28.18 -6.49 -14.98
C GLN A 521 -28.34 -7.94 -15.46
N GLY A 522 -29.24 -8.17 -16.42
CA GLY A 522 -29.45 -9.48 -17.03
C GLY A 522 -28.26 -9.92 -17.89
N ALA A 523 -27.62 -8.99 -18.61
CA ALA A 523 -26.44 -9.29 -19.42
C ALA A 523 -25.21 -9.63 -18.55
N VAL A 524 -24.98 -8.89 -17.46
CA VAL A 524 -23.89 -9.16 -16.51
C VAL A 524 -24.08 -10.50 -15.81
N HIS A 525 -25.32 -10.84 -15.42
CA HIS A 525 -25.61 -12.12 -14.78
C HIS A 525 -25.27 -13.33 -15.67
N ASP A 526 -25.61 -13.25 -16.94
CA ASP A 526 -25.43 -14.39 -17.87
C ASP A 526 -24.00 -14.49 -18.40
N TYR A 527 -23.37 -13.38 -18.77
CA TYR A 527 -22.09 -13.41 -19.51
C TYR A 527 -20.87 -13.14 -18.65
N ILE A 528 -20.97 -12.28 -17.63
CA ILE A 528 -19.81 -11.82 -16.85
C ILE A 528 -19.72 -12.58 -15.53
N THR A 529 -20.84 -12.76 -14.83
CA THR A 529 -20.87 -13.41 -13.51
C THR A 529 -20.28 -14.82 -13.49
N PRO A 530 -20.48 -15.70 -14.50
CA PRO A 530 -19.83 -17.00 -14.53
C PRO A 530 -18.30 -16.90 -14.59
N VAL A 531 -17.79 -15.93 -15.37
CA VAL A 531 -16.36 -15.64 -15.45
C VAL A 531 -15.85 -15.12 -14.11
N LEU A 532 -16.53 -14.16 -13.48
CA LEU A 532 -16.12 -13.64 -12.17
C LEU A 532 -16.10 -14.73 -11.10
N ARG A 533 -17.08 -15.63 -11.09
CA ARG A 533 -17.12 -16.76 -10.17
C ARG A 533 -15.92 -17.70 -10.37
N ALA A 534 -15.53 -17.96 -11.62
CA ALA A 534 -14.36 -18.76 -11.92
C ALA A 534 -13.04 -18.10 -11.46
N PHE A 535 -12.97 -16.76 -11.47
CA PHE A 535 -11.81 -16.01 -10.97
C PHE A 535 -11.82 -15.73 -9.46
N SER A 536 -12.91 -16.01 -8.75
CA SER A 536 -13.01 -15.73 -7.31
C SER A 536 -11.88 -16.31 -6.44
N PRO A 537 -11.25 -17.47 -6.75
CA PRO A 537 -10.09 -17.93 -6.00
C PRO A 537 -8.85 -17.05 -6.20
N ILE A 538 -8.77 -16.30 -7.30
CA ILE A 538 -7.61 -15.50 -7.71
C ILE A 538 -7.75 -14.02 -7.30
N SER A 539 -8.91 -13.40 -7.51
CA SER A 539 -9.14 -11.99 -7.19
C SER A 539 -10.62 -11.72 -6.90
N ASN A 540 -10.89 -10.67 -6.13
CA ASN A 540 -12.22 -10.16 -5.88
C ASN A 540 -12.63 -9.13 -6.94
N PHE A 541 -13.93 -9.04 -7.22
CA PHE A 541 -14.47 -8.13 -8.22
C PHE A 541 -15.67 -7.38 -7.67
N THR A 542 -15.76 -6.11 -8.06
CA THR A 542 -16.97 -5.29 -7.90
C THR A 542 -17.40 -4.80 -9.28
N VAL A 543 -18.70 -4.60 -9.47
CA VAL A 543 -19.26 -4.21 -10.76
C VAL A 543 -20.07 -2.94 -10.60
N ASP A 544 -19.66 -1.91 -11.32
CA ASP A 544 -20.32 -0.62 -11.40
C ASP A 544 -20.85 -0.40 -12.82
N THR A 545 -21.97 0.32 -12.94
CA THR A 545 -22.62 0.60 -14.23
C THR A 545 -22.93 2.07 -14.38
N GLN A 546 -22.68 2.63 -15.56
CA GLN A 546 -22.90 4.03 -15.86
C GLN A 546 -23.59 4.19 -17.22
N VAL A 547 -24.42 5.24 -17.35
CA VAL A 547 -24.95 5.71 -18.63
C VAL A 547 -24.55 7.17 -18.80
N GLN A 548 -23.92 7.50 -19.92
CA GLN A 548 -23.54 8.86 -20.28
C GLN A 548 -24.19 9.24 -21.61
N LEU A 549 -25.08 10.23 -21.53
CA LEU A 549 -25.67 10.88 -22.69
C LEU A 549 -24.79 12.02 -23.16
N TYR A 550 -24.94 12.41 -24.42
CA TYR A 550 -24.17 13.48 -25.07
C TYR A 550 -22.65 13.29 -25.03
N ALA A 551 -22.20 12.03 -25.08
CA ALA A 551 -20.80 11.65 -25.23
C ALA A 551 -20.34 11.87 -26.69
N GLY A 552 -20.11 13.12 -27.05
CA GLY A 552 -19.53 13.51 -28.35
C GLY A 552 -18.06 13.13 -28.48
N PHE A 553 -17.55 13.22 -29.71
CA PHE A 553 -16.11 13.11 -29.97
C PHE A 553 -15.38 14.32 -29.40
N SER A 554 -14.16 14.10 -28.90
CA SER A 554 -13.31 15.20 -28.46
C SER A 554 -13.05 16.18 -29.61
N PRO A 555 -13.12 17.51 -29.38
CA PRO A 555 -12.75 18.51 -30.38
C PRO A 555 -11.27 18.43 -30.75
N THR A 556 -10.43 17.78 -29.94
CA THR A 556 -9.00 17.58 -30.19
C THR A 556 -8.69 16.25 -30.92
N ALA A 557 -9.65 15.34 -31.02
CA ALA A 557 -9.49 14.08 -31.74
C ALA A 557 -9.97 14.21 -33.20
N PRO A 558 -9.33 13.54 -34.17
CA PRO A 558 -9.79 13.55 -35.55
C PRO A 558 -11.19 12.91 -35.65
N ALA A 559 -12.10 13.62 -36.31
CA ALA A 559 -13.45 13.14 -36.57
C ALA A 559 -13.43 11.87 -37.46
N PRO A 560 -14.42 10.98 -37.35
CA PRO A 560 -14.49 9.78 -38.18
C PRO A 560 -14.53 10.15 -39.68
N GLU A 561 -13.79 9.39 -40.50
CA GLU A 561 -13.72 9.58 -41.95
C GLU A 561 -14.72 8.65 -42.64
N TYR A 562 -15.59 9.19 -43.50
CA TYR A 562 -16.52 8.37 -44.28
C TYR A 562 -15.78 7.67 -45.43
N ASP A 563 -15.82 6.34 -45.43
CA ASP A 563 -15.29 5.53 -46.53
C ASP A 563 -16.41 5.10 -47.47
N GLY A 564 -16.39 5.65 -48.69
CA GLY A 564 -17.38 5.36 -49.73
C GLY A 564 -17.32 3.93 -50.28
N THR A 565 -16.23 3.18 -50.05
CA THR A 565 -16.09 1.80 -50.53
C THR A 565 -16.86 0.79 -49.66
N HIS A 566 -16.85 1.00 -48.35
CA HIS A 566 -17.50 0.14 -47.36
C HIS A 566 -18.83 0.72 -46.84
N SER A 567 -19.24 1.90 -47.31
CA SER A 567 -20.44 2.62 -46.84
C SER A 567 -20.48 2.75 -45.31
N ALA A 568 -19.32 2.99 -44.71
CA ALA A 568 -19.13 3.01 -43.27
C ALA A 568 -18.22 4.16 -42.84
N TRP A 569 -18.45 4.67 -41.65
CA TRP A 569 -17.57 5.63 -41.00
C TRP A 569 -16.40 4.88 -40.37
N THR A 570 -15.19 5.41 -40.55
CA THR A 570 -13.95 4.73 -40.16
C THR A 570 -13.16 5.51 -39.13
N LEU A 571 -12.65 4.80 -38.12
CA LEU A 571 -11.68 5.30 -37.15
C LEU A 571 -10.28 4.77 -37.49
N LYS A 572 -9.27 5.65 -37.43
CA LYS A 572 -7.87 5.24 -37.61
C LYS A 572 -7.38 4.50 -36.37
N LYS A 573 -6.55 3.48 -36.59
CA LYS A 573 -6.00 2.64 -35.52
C LYS A 573 -5.14 3.42 -34.52
N ASP A 574 -4.39 4.40 -35.00
CA ASP A 574 -3.50 5.21 -34.17
C ASP A 574 -4.26 6.16 -33.23
N ASP A 575 -5.51 6.50 -33.57
CA ASP A 575 -6.35 7.44 -32.84
C ASP A 575 -7.33 6.73 -31.87
N LEU A 576 -7.26 5.39 -31.74
CA LEU A 576 -8.20 4.62 -30.91
C LEU A 576 -8.06 4.86 -29.41
N SER A 577 -6.87 5.26 -28.93
CA SER A 577 -6.69 5.70 -27.55
C SER A 577 -7.23 7.12 -27.34
N ALA A 578 -7.09 7.99 -28.35
CA ALA A 578 -7.62 9.36 -28.35
C ALA A 578 -9.15 9.42 -28.48
N PHE A 579 -9.79 8.34 -28.95
CA PHE A 579 -11.25 8.18 -28.92
C PHE A 579 -11.81 8.34 -27.51
N ILE A 580 -11.09 7.89 -26.48
CA ILE A 580 -11.52 8.06 -25.10
C ILE A 580 -11.26 9.49 -24.68
N ASN A 581 -12.33 10.28 -24.64
CA ASN A 581 -12.27 11.63 -24.13
C ASN A 581 -12.33 11.64 -22.60
N ALA A 582 -11.27 11.20 -21.92
CA ALA A 582 -11.22 11.17 -20.45
C ALA A 582 -11.35 12.56 -19.80
N ALA A 583 -11.18 13.65 -20.56
CA ALA A 583 -11.33 15.02 -20.09
C ALA A 583 -12.80 15.49 -20.08
N GLU A 584 -13.63 15.00 -21.00
CA GLU A 584 -15.06 15.38 -21.09
C GLU A 584 -16.01 14.27 -20.59
N TRP A 585 -15.57 13.02 -20.58
CA TRP A 585 -16.35 11.90 -20.04
C TRP A 585 -16.00 11.71 -18.56
N PRO A 586 -16.90 12.04 -17.61
CA PRO A 586 -16.68 11.76 -16.20
C PRO A 586 -16.79 10.25 -16.00
N LEU A 587 -15.67 9.55 -16.17
CA LEU A 587 -15.54 8.15 -15.77
C LEU A 587 -15.64 8.13 -14.25
N SER A 588 -16.73 7.56 -13.72
CA SER A 588 -16.92 7.46 -12.27
C SER A 588 -15.82 6.56 -11.68
N PRO A 589 -14.89 7.10 -10.87
CA PRO A 589 -13.89 6.26 -10.23
C PRO A 589 -14.61 5.42 -9.17
N SER A 590 -14.45 4.11 -9.28
CA SER A 590 -15.01 3.15 -8.33
C SER A 590 -14.53 3.47 -6.91
N ILE A 591 -15.45 3.45 -5.94
CA ILE A 591 -15.15 3.76 -4.54
C ILE A 591 -14.51 2.53 -3.89
N GLY A 592 -13.17 2.50 -3.80
CA GLY A 592 -12.47 1.38 -3.18
C GLY A 592 -10.97 1.36 -3.43
N SER A 593 -10.31 0.35 -2.85
CA SER A 593 -8.89 0.06 -3.09
C SER A 593 -8.74 -0.91 -4.26
N GLY A 594 -8.13 -0.46 -5.35
CA GLY A 594 -7.84 -1.31 -6.50
C GLY A 594 -7.96 -0.57 -7.82
N PRO A 595 -7.40 -1.12 -8.92
CA PRO A 595 -7.55 -0.53 -10.23
C PRO A 595 -8.95 -0.77 -10.81
N THR A 596 -9.44 0.19 -11.59
CA THR A 596 -10.70 0.09 -12.32
C THR A 596 -10.44 -0.34 -13.77
N ILE A 597 -11.16 -1.34 -14.25
CA ILE A 597 -11.20 -1.81 -15.64
C ILE A 597 -12.47 -1.28 -16.28
N ASN A 598 -12.31 -0.50 -17.35
CA ASN A 598 -13.43 0.19 -17.99
C ASN A 598 -13.90 -0.55 -19.25
N PHE A 599 -15.19 -0.85 -19.34
CA PHE A 599 -15.83 -1.41 -20.53
C PHE A 599 -16.84 -0.41 -21.08
N ILE A 600 -16.50 0.19 -22.22
CA ILE A 600 -17.36 1.18 -22.88
C ILE A 600 -18.15 0.50 -23.99
N LEU A 601 -19.48 0.60 -23.90
CA LEU A 601 -20.38 0.34 -25.01
C LEU A 601 -20.74 1.69 -25.64
N TYR A 602 -20.24 1.93 -26.86
CA TYR A 602 -20.50 3.17 -27.59
C TYR A 602 -21.51 2.92 -28.71
N VAL A 603 -22.59 3.70 -28.71
CA VAL A 603 -23.60 3.68 -29.77
C VAL A 603 -23.42 4.97 -30.59
N PRO A 604 -23.00 4.88 -31.87
CA PRO A 604 -22.79 6.07 -32.70
C PRO A 604 -24.11 6.75 -33.06
N ALA A 605 -24.04 8.03 -33.41
CA ALA A 605 -25.20 8.76 -33.93
C ALA A 605 -25.73 8.10 -35.22
N PRO A 606 -27.04 8.18 -35.52
CA PRO A 606 -27.61 7.62 -36.75
C PRO A 606 -26.97 8.16 -38.04
N SER A 607 -26.48 9.40 -38.01
CA SER A 607 -25.75 10.03 -39.12
C SER A 607 -24.34 9.46 -39.34
N GLN A 608 -23.77 8.82 -38.33
CA GLN A 608 -22.41 8.29 -38.29
C GLN A 608 -22.37 6.77 -38.11
N SER A 609 -23.51 6.10 -38.34
CA SER A 609 -23.63 4.65 -38.31
C SER A 609 -23.66 4.09 -39.74
N PRO A 610 -23.00 2.95 -40.02
CA PRO A 610 -22.18 2.14 -39.14
C PRO A 610 -20.76 2.71 -38.94
N LEU A 611 -20.23 2.58 -37.72
CA LEU A 611 -18.86 2.99 -37.35
C LEU A 611 -17.97 1.76 -37.16
N VAL A 612 -16.78 1.76 -37.78
CA VAL A 612 -15.82 0.64 -37.76
C VAL A 612 -14.36 1.13 -37.73
N VAL A 613 -13.42 0.24 -37.42
CA VAL A 613 -11.98 0.56 -37.52
C VAL A 613 -11.48 0.37 -38.95
N LYS A 614 -10.76 1.37 -39.50
CA LYS A 614 -10.40 1.50 -40.93
C LYS A 614 -9.70 0.28 -41.55
N ASP A 615 -8.82 -0.40 -40.81
CA ASP A 615 -8.02 -1.50 -41.36
C ASP A 615 -8.60 -2.90 -41.10
N SER A 616 -9.25 -3.08 -39.95
CA SER A 616 -9.71 -4.40 -39.49
C SER A 616 -11.21 -4.59 -39.66
N LEU A 617 -11.95 -3.52 -39.97
CA LEU A 617 -13.41 -3.45 -39.91
C LEU A 617 -13.97 -3.96 -38.56
N ALA A 618 -13.14 -3.95 -37.52
CA ALA A 618 -13.50 -4.43 -36.21
C ALA A 618 -14.43 -3.43 -35.52
N THR A 619 -15.37 -3.95 -34.75
CA THR A 619 -16.28 -3.17 -33.91
C THR A 619 -15.79 -3.06 -32.47
N SER A 620 -14.63 -3.63 -32.12
CA SER A 620 -14.10 -3.55 -30.76
C SER A 620 -12.58 -3.53 -30.72
N TRP A 621 -12.03 -2.97 -29.65
CA TRP A 621 -10.61 -2.99 -29.36
C TRP A 621 -10.35 -2.97 -27.84
N ILE A 622 -9.14 -3.37 -27.46
CA ILE A 622 -8.64 -3.33 -26.08
C ILE A 622 -7.62 -2.22 -25.97
N ILE A 623 -7.70 -1.45 -24.88
CA ILE A 623 -6.67 -0.50 -24.49
C ILE A 623 -5.84 -1.14 -23.37
N PRO A 624 -4.54 -1.36 -23.59
CA PRO A 624 -3.64 -1.98 -22.61
C PRO A 624 -3.76 -1.34 -21.23
N GLN A 625 -3.85 -2.16 -20.19
CA GLN A 625 -3.88 -1.71 -18.79
C GLN A 625 -5.01 -0.72 -18.44
N TRP A 626 -6.07 -0.67 -19.24
CA TRP A 626 -7.18 0.26 -19.02
C TRP A 626 -8.54 -0.42 -19.16
N GLY A 627 -8.79 -1.12 -20.27
CA GLY A 627 -10.15 -1.59 -20.55
C GLY A 627 -10.43 -1.93 -22.01
N GLY A 628 -11.71 -2.00 -22.35
CA GLY A 628 -12.20 -2.38 -23.67
C GLY A 628 -13.30 -1.45 -24.16
N VAL A 629 -13.37 -1.27 -25.48
CA VAL A 629 -14.42 -0.49 -26.15
C VAL A 629 -15.11 -1.36 -27.19
N PHE A 630 -16.44 -1.30 -27.23
CA PHE A 630 -17.28 -1.97 -28.21
C PHE A 630 -18.22 -0.96 -28.87
N LEU A 631 -18.26 -0.98 -30.20
CA LEU A 631 -19.14 -0.17 -31.04
C LEU A 631 -20.38 -0.99 -31.37
N LEU A 632 -21.53 -0.56 -30.86
CA LEU A 632 -22.82 -1.16 -31.18
C LEU A 632 -23.47 -0.36 -32.31
N ASN A 633 -23.43 -0.92 -33.53
CA ASN A 633 -24.08 -0.32 -34.69
C ASN A 633 -25.55 -0.79 -34.78
N PRO A 634 -26.55 0.09 -34.60
CA PRO A 634 -27.95 -0.29 -34.72
C PRO A 634 -28.29 -0.65 -36.18
N THR A 635 -29.12 -1.69 -36.37
CA THR A 635 -29.56 -2.13 -37.69
C THR A 635 -30.60 -1.16 -38.29
N PRO A 636 -30.55 -0.89 -39.62
CA PRO A 636 -31.44 0.07 -40.27
C PRO A 636 -32.93 -0.33 -40.32
N THR A 637 -33.28 -1.57 -39.95
CA THR A 637 -34.68 -2.04 -39.88
C THR A 637 -35.43 -1.44 -38.69
N ASP A 638 -34.72 -1.04 -37.63
CA ASP A 638 -35.27 -0.38 -36.44
C ASP A 638 -35.37 1.15 -36.59
N ALA A 639 -35.06 1.69 -37.78
CA ALA A 639 -34.89 3.13 -38.04
C ALA A 639 -36.19 3.98 -38.03
N SER A 640 -37.34 3.41 -37.65
CA SER A 640 -38.60 4.18 -37.55
C SER A 640 -38.82 4.79 -36.16
N GLU A 641 -38.18 4.26 -35.11
CA GLU A 641 -38.12 4.89 -33.79
C GLU A 641 -36.70 4.77 -33.20
N PRO A 642 -36.12 5.83 -32.61
CA PRO A 642 -34.83 5.72 -31.94
C PRO A 642 -34.91 4.67 -30.82
N LEU A 643 -34.05 3.65 -30.84
CA LEU A 643 -33.95 2.65 -29.78
C LEU A 643 -33.61 3.35 -28.45
N HIS A 644 -34.64 3.70 -27.68
CA HIS A 644 -34.48 4.36 -26.38
C HIS A 644 -33.95 3.39 -25.31
N HIS A 645 -34.15 2.09 -25.52
CA HIS A 645 -33.84 1.04 -24.57
C HIS A 645 -33.16 -0.15 -25.28
N LEU A 646 -31.98 -0.55 -24.80
CA LEU A 646 -31.24 -1.70 -25.30
C LEU A 646 -31.64 -2.98 -24.56
N THR A 647 -32.25 -3.92 -25.28
CA THR A 647 -32.65 -5.23 -24.73
C THR A 647 -31.44 -6.15 -24.57
N LYS A 648 -31.56 -7.13 -23.68
CA LYS A 648 -30.51 -8.12 -23.40
C LYS A 648 -29.94 -8.82 -24.66
N ASP A 649 -30.78 -9.16 -25.63
CA ASP A 649 -30.35 -9.86 -26.85
C ASP A 649 -29.42 -9.00 -27.71
N THR A 650 -29.65 -7.69 -27.76
CA THR A 650 -28.78 -6.74 -28.48
C THR A 650 -27.43 -6.55 -27.79
N LEU A 651 -27.36 -6.76 -26.47
CA LEU A 651 -26.14 -6.65 -25.68
C LEU A 651 -25.26 -7.91 -25.76
N GLY A 652 -25.81 -9.05 -26.15
CA GLY A 652 -25.10 -10.35 -26.17
C GLY A 652 -23.72 -10.31 -26.84
N PRO A 653 -23.59 -9.83 -28.10
CA PRO A 653 -22.29 -9.76 -28.77
C PRO A 653 -21.27 -8.86 -28.05
N ALA A 654 -21.71 -7.75 -27.47
CA ALA A 654 -20.85 -6.83 -26.72
C ALA A 654 -20.32 -7.49 -25.45
N PHE A 655 -21.18 -8.14 -24.67
CA PHE A 655 -20.81 -8.81 -23.42
C PHE A 655 -19.96 -10.06 -23.61
N MET A 656 -20.19 -10.81 -24.70
CA MET A 656 -19.28 -11.90 -25.11
C MET A 656 -17.89 -11.38 -25.49
N THR A 657 -17.84 -10.20 -26.10
CA THR A 657 -16.55 -9.56 -26.40
C THR A 657 -15.88 -9.08 -25.13
N PHE A 658 -16.61 -8.42 -24.23
CA PHE A 658 -16.09 -7.94 -22.94
C PHE A 658 -15.58 -9.09 -22.06
N SER A 659 -16.22 -10.26 -22.07
CA SER A 659 -15.73 -11.43 -21.32
C SER A 659 -14.35 -11.88 -21.83
N HIS A 660 -14.14 -11.98 -23.15
CA HIS A 660 -12.84 -12.31 -23.73
C HIS A 660 -11.78 -11.23 -23.48
N GLN A 661 -12.18 -9.95 -23.57
CA GLN A 661 -11.30 -8.82 -23.26
C GLN A 661 -10.90 -8.82 -21.79
N LEU A 662 -11.82 -9.14 -20.87
CA LEU A 662 -11.56 -9.29 -19.44
C LEU A 662 -10.52 -10.39 -19.17
N LEU A 663 -10.68 -11.58 -19.78
CA LEU A 663 -9.69 -12.65 -19.67
C LEU A 663 -8.29 -12.20 -20.12
N THR A 664 -8.24 -11.44 -21.21
CA THR A 664 -6.98 -10.90 -21.76
C THR A 664 -6.35 -9.85 -20.84
N LEU A 665 -7.16 -8.94 -20.30
CA LEU A 665 -6.72 -7.88 -19.38
C LEU A 665 -6.28 -8.44 -18.03
N LEU A 666 -6.91 -9.49 -17.53
CA LEU A 666 -6.48 -10.21 -16.32
C LEU A 666 -5.22 -11.07 -16.55
N GLY A 667 -4.76 -11.17 -17.80
CA GLY A 667 -3.53 -11.87 -18.16
C GLY A 667 -3.67 -13.38 -18.31
N ALA A 668 -4.89 -13.90 -18.50
CA ALA A 668 -5.06 -15.34 -18.73
C ALA A 668 -4.33 -15.78 -20.02
N PRO A 669 -3.67 -16.96 -20.02
CA PRO A 669 -3.02 -17.52 -21.22
C PRO A 669 -4.06 -17.75 -22.33
N SER A 670 -3.64 -17.92 -23.59
CA SER A 670 -4.58 -18.20 -24.69
C SER A 670 -4.73 -19.69 -24.96
N THR A 671 -3.74 -20.47 -24.55
CA THR A 671 -3.69 -21.92 -24.68
C THR A 671 -3.43 -22.55 -23.32
N PRO A 672 -4.04 -23.69 -23.00
CA PRO A 672 -5.00 -24.47 -23.81
C PRO A 672 -6.42 -23.87 -23.82
N SER A 673 -7.31 -24.36 -24.69
CA SER A 673 -8.68 -23.82 -24.86
C SER A 673 -9.54 -23.78 -23.58
N PRO A 674 -9.53 -24.81 -22.70
CA PRO A 674 -10.39 -24.84 -21.52
C PRO A 674 -10.05 -23.76 -20.50
N LEU A 675 -11.08 -23.05 -20.03
CA LEU A 675 -10.92 -22.00 -19.02
C LEU A 675 -10.32 -22.52 -17.70
N PRO A 676 -10.70 -23.69 -17.15
CA PRO A 676 -10.14 -24.16 -15.88
C PRO A 676 -8.61 -24.30 -15.91
N LEU A 677 -8.04 -24.85 -16.99
CA LEU A 677 -6.59 -24.99 -17.15
C LEU A 677 -5.91 -23.63 -17.21
N ARG A 678 -6.47 -22.68 -17.98
CA ARG A 678 -5.95 -21.31 -18.09
C ARG A 678 -5.93 -20.60 -16.72
N LEU A 679 -6.94 -20.84 -15.88
CA LEU A 679 -7.02 -20.27 -14.53
C LEU A 679 -6.01 -20.90 -13.57
N GLN A 680 -5.77 -22.21 -13.67
CA GLN A 680 -4.73 -22.87 -12.90
C GLN A 680 -3.34 -22.34 -13.28
N THR A 681 -3.04 -22.23 -14.57
CA THR A 681 -1.80 -21.61 -15.07
C THR A 681 -1.67 -20.18 -14.54
N LEU A 682 -2.74 -19.38 -14.61
CA LEU A 682 -2.74 -18.01 -14.09
C LEU A 682 -2.46 -17.97 -12.58
N THR A 683 -3.05 -18.86 -11.78
CA THR A 683 -2.81 -18.96 -10.34
C THR A 683 -1.32 -19.14 -10.03
N ARG A 684 -0.64 -20.05 -10.76
CA ARG A 684 0.79 -20.32 -10.59
C ARG A 684 1.65 -19.13 -10.99
N ILE A 685 1.34 -18.50 -12.13
CA ILE A 685 2.03 -17.29 -12.58
C ILE A 685 1.87 -16.17 -11.55
N ARG A 686 0.65 -15.95 -11.04
CA ARG A 686 0.38 -14.90 -10.04
C ARG A 686 1.13 -15.17 -8.73
N ALA A 687 1.12 -16.40 -8.23
CA ALA A 687 1.87 -16.78 -7.03
C ALA A 687 3.38 -16.48 -7.19
N ALA A 688 3.95 -16.83 -8.36
CA ALA A 688 5.34 -16.55 -8.67
C ALA A 688 5.64 -15.04 -8.74
N THR A 689 4.82 -14.29 -9.48
CA THR A 689 5.02 -12.84 -9.66
C THR A 689 4.90 -12.08 -8.35
N LEU A 690 3.95 -12.44 -7.49
CA LEU A 690 3.77 -11.80 -6.18
C LEU A 690 4.91 -12.13 -5.23
N LEU A 691 5.37 -13.38 -5.20
CA LEU A 691 6.53 -13.76 -4.39
C LEU A 691 7.78 -12.97 -4.80
N LEU A 692 8.04 -12.87 -6.11
CA LEU A 692 9.19 -12.13 -6.63
C LEU A 692 9.06 -10.62 -6.38
N SER A 693 7.87 -10.05 -6.62
CA SER A 693 7.58 -8.64 -6.34
C SER A 693 7.81 -8.30 -4.86
N ALA A 694 7.24 -9.09 -3.94
CA ALA A 694 7.37 -8.87 -2.50
C ALA A 694 8.83 -8.96 -2.05
N SER A 695 9.57 -9.94 -2.57
CA SER A 695 11.00 -10.08 -2.28
C SER A 695 11.83 -8.89 -2.78
N SER A 696 11.52 -8.38 -3.97
CA SER A 696 12.18 -7.20 -4.56
C SER A 696 11.86 -5.92 -3.77
N THR A 697 10.61 -5.77 -3.34
CA THR A 697 10.16 -4.67 -2.47
C THR A 697 10.88 -4.69 -1.13
N MET A 698 11.07 -5.87 -0.51
CA MET A 698 11.89 -6.03 0.70
C MET A 698 13.36 -5.65 0.47
N GLY A 699 13.97 -6.08 -0.64
CA GLY A 699 15.34 -5.66 -0.99
C GLY A 699 15.47 -4.15 -1.19
N SER A 700 14.45 -3.53 -1.79
CA SER A 700 14.40 -2.08 -2.01
C SER A 700 14.25 -1.32 -0.69
N LEU A 701 13.38 -1.81 0.22
CA LEU A 701 13.25 -1.29 1.58
C LEU A 701 14.57 -1.40 2.36
N ALA A 702 15.25 -2.55 2.28
CA ALA A 702 16.53 -2.77 2.93
C ALA A 702 17.56 -1.72 2.49
N ARG A 703 17.78 -1.56 1.17
CA ARG A 703 18.71 -0.58 0.59
C ARG A 703 18.32 0.87 0.95
N LEU A 704 17.03 1.18 0.99
CA LEU A 704 16.53 2.48 1.44
C LEU A 704 16.92 2.76 2.89
N THR A 705 16.71 1.79 3.79
CA THR A 705 17.04 1.96 5.21
C THR A 705 18.55 2.04 5.49
N GLU A 706 19.37 1.41 4.65
CA GLU A 706 20.84 1.53 4.73
C GLU A 706 21.34 2.88 4.21
N SER A 707 20.81 3.33 3.07
CA SER A 707 21.22 4.60 2.45
C SER A 707 20.81 5.84 3.25
N LEU A 708 19.71 5.75 4.02
CA LEU A 708 19.13 6.89 4.74
C LEU A 708 19.02 6.57 6.24
N PRO A 709 20.13 6.71 7.00
CA PRO A 709 20.18 6.30 8.41
C PRO A 709 19.32 7.14 9.34
N SER A 710 18.91 8.34 8.90
CA SER A 710 18.07 9.30 9.64
C SER A 710 16.57 9.08 9.46
N ILE A 711 16.12 8.10 8.65
CA ILE A 711 14.69 7.78 8.51
C ILE A 711 14.16 7.11 9.79
N PRO A 712 13.00 7.54 10.34
CA PRO A 712 12.32 6.80 11.39
C PRO A 712 11.80 5.45 10.87
N ILE A 713 11.98 4.40 11.66
CA ILE A 713 11.40 3.08 11.37
C ILE A 713 10.41 2.75 12.49
N PRO A 714 9.10 2.89 12.27
CA PRO A 714 8.07 2.52 13.23
C PRO A 714 8.07 1.03 13.56
N ALA A 715 7.45 0.67 14.69
CA ALA A 715 7.23 -0.74 15.06
C ALA A 715 6.25 -1.45 14.12
N THR A 716 5.32 -0.72 13.49
CA THR A 716 4.39 -1.24 12.47
C THR A 716 5.17 -1.82 11.29
N VAL A 717 6.13 -1.07 10.76
CA VAL A 717 7.00 -1.52 9.66
C VAL A 717 7.79 -2.77 10.03
N ALA A 718 8.37 -2.84 11.23
CA ALA A 718 9.09 -4.04 11.67
C ALA A 718 8.19 -5.28 11.76
N THR A 719 6.95 -5.08 12.21
CA THR A 719 5.94 -6.15 12.26
C THR A 719 5.58 -6.59 10.84
N SER A 720 5.26 -5.65 9.95
CA SER A 720 4.95 -5.92 8.54
C SER A 720 6.09 -6.63 7.81
N VAL A 721 7.34 -6.23 8.02
CA VAL A 721 8.52 -6.92 7.46
C VAL A 721 8.62 -8.36 7.98
N SER A 722 8.40 -8.59 9.28
CA SER A 722 8.43 -9.93 9.84
C SER A 722 7.32 -10.83 9.28
N THR A 723 6.10 -10.28 9.12
CA THR A 723 4.98 -11.01 8.52
C THR A 723 5.24 -11.30 7.05
N THR A 724 5.76 -10.33 6.28
CA THR A 724 6.15 -10.52 4.89
C THR A 724 7.17 -11.66 4.75
N LEU A 725 8.23 -11.68 5.55
CA LEU A 725 9.23 -12.75 5.51
C LEU A 725 8.63 -14.12 5.85
N SER A 726 7.78 -14.20 6.87
CA SER A 726 7.12 -15.47 7.24
C SER A 726 6.20 -16.01 6.14
N HIS A 727 5.45 -15.13 5.48
CA HIS A 727 4.55 -15.49 4.38
C HIS A 727 5.31 -15.76 3.08
N LEU A 728 6.46 -15.11 2.83
CA LEU A 728 7.38 -15.45 1.74
C LEU A 728 7.93 -16.86 1.91
N THR A 729 8.37 -17.24 3.12
CA THR A 729 8.80 -18.61 3.42
C THR A 729 7.67 -19.60 3.16
N SER A 730 6.48 -19.32 3.68
CA SER A 730 5.29 -20.19 3.51
C SER A 730 4.88 -20.33 2.04
N ALA A 731 4.89 -19.23 1.27
CA ALA A 731 4.62 -19.25 -0.16
C ALA A 731 5.66 -20.10 -0.91
N CYS A 732 6.94 -19.96 -0.58
CA CYS A 732 8.01 -20.75 -1.17
C CYS A 732 7.85 -22.25 -0.86
N THR A 733 7.49 -22.61 0.37
CA THR A 733 7.24 -24.01 0.74
C THR A 733 6.02 -24.57 0.03
N HIS A 734 4.91 -23.83 -0.03
CA HIS A 734 3.70 -24.27 -0.74
C HIS A 734 3.95 -24.46 -2.25
N LEU A 735 4.71 -23.56 -2.89
CA LEU A 735 5.12 -23.74 -4.29
C LEU A 735 5.92 -25.03 -4.50
N ARG A 736 6.90 -25.32 -3.61
CA ARG A 736 7.70 -26.54 -3.69
C ARG A 736 6.91 -27.84 -3.47
N HIS A 737 5.80 -27.78 -2.75
CA HIS A 737 4.92 -28.93 -2.53
C HIS A 737 3.80 -29.04 -3.58
N GLY A 738 3.66 -28.08 -4.49
CA GLY A 738 2.59 -28.08 -5.50
C GLY A 738 1.23 -27.62 -4.99
N GLN A 739 1.19 -26.91 -3.86
CA GLN A 739 -0.02 -26.31 -3.29
C GLN A 739 -0.14 -24.87 -3.78
N PHE A 740 -0.64 -24.68 -5.00
CA PHE A 740 -0.58 -23.39 -5.69
C PHE A 740 -1.60 -22.38 -5.15
N GLN A 741 -2.78 -22.85 -4.69
CA GLN A 741 -3.77 -21.96 -4.07
C GLN A 741 -3.27 -21.40 -2.73
N ALA A 742 -2.73 -22.26 -1.87
CA ALA A 742 -2.14 -21.86 -0.59
C ALA A 742 -0.89 -20.98 -0.78
N ALA A 743 -0.08 -21.26 -1.81
CA ALA A 743 1.03 -20.41 -2.22
C ALA A 743 0.57 -19.01 -2.63
N LEU A 744 -0.46 -18.93 -3.48
CA LEU A 744 -1.03 -17.66 -3.91
C LEU A 744 -1.58 -16.85 -2.73
N ALA A 745 -2.33 -17.48 -1.82
CA ALA A 745 -2.85 -16.81 -0.62
C ALA A 745 -1.73 -16.24 0.26
N SER A 746 -0.67 -17.02 0.50
CA SER A 746 0.49 -16.56 1.28
C SER A 746 1.26 -15.44 0.57
N ALA A 747 1.47 -15.56 -0.74
CA ALA A 747 2.17 -14.56 -1.54
C ALA A 747 1.41 -13.21 -1.59
N ARG A 748 0.08 -13.22 -1.60
CA ARG A 748 -0.74 -12.01 -1.51
C ARG A 748 -0.52 -11.26 -0.20
N VAL A 749 -0.58 -11.97 0.93
CA VAL A 749 -0.37 -11.36 2.24
C VAL A 749 1.04 -10.78 2.33
N ALA A 750 2.05 -11.49 1.81
CA ALA A 750 3.41 -11.00 1.74
C ALA A 750 3.53 -9.70 0.94
N GLU A 751 2.91 -9.62 -0.24
CA GLU A 751 2.94 -8.43 -1.09
C GLU A 751 2.23 -7.24 -0.44
N VAL A 752 1.04 -7.45 0.12
CA VAL A 752 0.27 -6.37 0.77
C VAL A 752 1.04 -5.79 1.96
N GLU A 753 1.60 -6.63 2.82
CA GLU A 753 2.41 -6.16 3.96
C GLU A 753 3.76 -5.58 3.51
N ALA A 754 4.33 -6.07 2.41
CA ALA A 754 5.55 -5.51 1.82
C ALA A 754 5.31 -4.07 1.33
N GLU A 755 4.28 -3.86 0.53
CA GLU A 755 3.91 -2.52 0.04
C GLU A 755 3.51 -1.60 1.19
N ARG A 756 2.73 -2.10 2.15
CA ARG A 756 2.35 -1.33 3.35
C ARG A 756 3.59 -0.84 4.12
N SER A 757 4.58 -1.71 4.30
CA SER A 757 5.82 -1.36 5.00
C SER A 757 6.69 -0.37 4.21
N PHE A 758 6.70 -0.47 2.89
CA PHE A 758 7.48 0.41 2.01
C PHE A 758 6.86 1.80 1.87
N PHE A 759 5.53 1.88 1.81
CA PHE A 759 4.77 3.13 1.66
C PHE A 759 4.21 3.69 2.98
N GLU A 760 4.74 3.26 4.13
CA GLU A 760 4.29 3.75 5.43
C GLU A 760 4.49 5.28 5.56
N LYS A 761 3.38 6.01 5.73
CA LYS A 761 3.34 7.49 5.71
C LYS A 761 4.33 8.15 6.67
N SER A 762 4.60 7.53 7.82
CA SER A 762 5.51 8.07 8.83
C SER A 762 6.99 8.01 8.44
N MET A 763 7.39 7.14 7.50
CA MET A 763 8.78 7.06 7.02
C MET A 763 9.17 8.27 6.16
N VAL A 764 8.22 8.79 5.37
CA VAL A 764 8.44 9.92 4.45
C VAL A 764 8.39 11.27 5.18
N GLY A 765 7.52 11.40 6.20
CA GLY A 765 7.23 12.69 6.84
C GLY A 765 8.36 13.31 7.67
N GLN A 766 9.38 12.56 8.09
CA GLN A 766 10.42 13.06 9.01
C GLN A 766 11.79 13.33 8.36
N MET A 767 11.95 13.08 7.05
CA MET A 767 13.18 13.45 6.34
C MET A 767 13.45 14.97 6.33
N TYR A 768 12.42 15.79 6.59
CA TYR A 768 12.49 17.25 6.50
C TYR A 768 13.24 17.94 7.65
N PHE A 769 13.74 17.21 8.66
CA PHE A 769 14.45 17.81 9.79
C PHE A 769 15.91 17.31 9.91
N PRO A 770 16.86 17.89 9.15
CA PRO A 770 18.28 17.60 9.31
C PRO A 770 18.74 17.90 10.74
N ASP A 771 19.70 17.12 11.25
CA ASP A 771 20.20 17.24 12.63
C ASP A 771 20.80 18.62 12.92
N GLU A 772 21.27 19.31 11.89
CA GLU A 772 21.74 20.71 11.94
C GLU A 772 20.67 21.66 12.45
N HIS A 773 19.41 21.47 12.02
CA HIS A 773 18.28 22.29 12.44
C HIS A 773 17.90 21.99 13.90
N LYS A 774 18.08 20.75 14.36
CA LYS A 774 17.90 20.42 15.79
C LYS A 774 18.91 21.19 16.63
N VAL A 775 20.20 21.18 16.25
CA VAL A 775 21.25 21.90 16.96
C VAL A 775 20.99 23.42 16.95
N ALA A 776 20.58 23.98 15.81
CA ALA A 776 20.28 25.41 15.68
C ALA A 776 19.14 25.87 16.62
N VAL A 777 18.14 25.03 16.87
CA VAL A 777 17.03 25.34 17.81
C VAL A 777 17.49 25.28 19.28
N TYR A 778 18.40 24.37 19.64
CA TYR A 778 18.89 24.23 21.02
C TYR A 778 20.04 25.18 21.37
N LEU A 779 20.79 25.69 20.39
CA LEU A 779 21.95 26.55 20.61
C LEU A 779 21.64 27.86 21.36
N PRO A 780 20.55 28.61 21.07
CA PRO A 780 20.18 29.82 21.82
C PRO A 780 19.80 29.54 23.28
N LEU A 781 19.25 28.37 23.59
CA LEU A 781 18.85 27.97 24.94
C LEU A 781 20.06 27.52 25.77
N LEU A 782 20.97 26.74 25.16
CA LEU A 782 22.12 26.15 25.85
C LEU A 782 23.34 27.07 25.90
N GLY A 783 23.51 28.00 24.94
CA GLY A 783 24.66 28.90 24.85
C GLY A 783 24.88 29.77 26.10
N PRO A 784 23.87 30.51 26.58
CA PRO A 784 24.00 31.40 27.75
C PRO A 784 24.36 30.66 29.05
N VAL A 785 23.93 29.41 29.20
CA VAL A 785 24.22 28.57 30.38
C VAL A 785 25.53 27.81 30.22
N GLY A 786 25.83 27.31 29.01
CA GLY A 786 26.98 26.47 28.71
C GLY A 786 28.30 27.24 28.67
N VAL A 787 28.33 28.44 28.08
CA VAL A 787 29.57 29.22 27.95
C VAL A 787 30.19 29.58 29.31
N PRO A 788 29.44 30.09 30.30
CA PRO A 788 29.98 30.35 31.64
C PRO A 788 30.46 29.10 32.38
N LEU A 789 29.76 27.96 32.22
CA LEU A 789 30.13 26.68 32.85
C LEU A 789 31.42 26.10 32.26
N ILE A 790 31.62 26.17 30.94
CA ILE A 790 32.85 25.73 30.26
C ILE A 790 34.02 26.62 30.65
N VAL A 791 33.84 27.95 30.61
CA VAL A 791 34.89 28.90 31.01
C VAL A 791 35.24 28.72 32.50
N GLY A 792 34.24 28.47 33.35
CA GLY A 792 34.43 28.13 34.76
C GLY A 792 35.24 26.85 34.96
N LEU A 793 34.89 25.78 34.24
CA LEU A 793 35.61 24.50 34.29
C LEU A 793 37.06 24.64 33.82
N VAL A 794 37.31 25.29 32.68
CA VAL A 794 38.66 25.47 32.12
C VAL A 794 39.56 26.26 33.06
N LYS A 795 39.06 27.34 33.67
CA LYS A 795 39.81 28.14 34.65
C LYS A 795 40.19 27.31 35.88
N GLU A 796 39.28 26.49 36.38
CA GLU A 796 39.49 25.69 37.57
C GLU A 796 40.42 24.49 37.32
N VAL A 797 40.32 23.84 36.14
CA VAL A 797 41.25 22.79 35.71
C VAL A 797 42.66 23.35 35.52
N LYS A 798 42.82 24.53 34.89
CA LYS A 798 44.13 25.18 34.75
C LYS A 798 44.76 25.49 36.13
N LYS A 799 43.97 26.01 37.08
CA LYS A 799 44.43 26.25 38.45
C LYS A 799 44.83 24.96 39.17
N TRP A 800 44.04 23.90 39.00
CA TRP A 800 44.33 22.59 39.58
C TRP A 800 45.62 21.97 39.01
N VAL A 801 45.83 22.05 37.69
CA VAL A 801 47.08 21.60 37.05
C VAL A 801 48.28 22.42 37.52
N ALA A 802 48.16 23.74 37.64
CA ALA A 802 49.21 24.59 38.19
C ALA A 802 49.56 24.19 39.64
N SER A 803 48.54 24.00 40.50
CA SER A 803 48.75 23.56 41.89
C SER A 803 49.36 22.16 42.02
N ARG A 804 49.11 21.25 41.06
CA ARG A 804 49.76 19.93 41.01
C ARG A 804 51.21 20.01 40.52
N ARG A 805 51.54 20.94 39.61
CA ARG A 805 52.92 21.18 39.19
C ARG A 805 53.75 21.77 40.33
N GLU A 806 53.18 22.70 41.10
CA GLU A 806 53.84 23.26 42.30
C GLU A 806 54.06 22.22 43.40
N ARG A 807 53.16 21.23 43.55
CA ARG A 807 53.33 20.11 44.49
C ARG A 807 54.25 18.99 44.01
N ARG A 808 54.61 18.96 42.72
CA ARG A 808 55.62 18.04 42.16
C ARG A 808 57.04 18.63 42.21
N TRP A 809 57.16 19.93 42.47
CA TRP A 809 58.44 20.65 42.54
C TRP A 809 58.91 20.93 43.98
N LYS A 810 58.04 20.67 44.96
CA LYS A 810 58.38 20.46 46.37
C LYS A 810 58.47 18.97 46.62
#